data_AF-A0A960BPD7-F1
#
_entry.id   AF-A0A960BPD7-F1
#
_cell.length_a   1.000
_cell.length_b   1.000
_cell.length_c   1.000
_cell.angle_alpha   90.00
_cell.angle_beta   90.00
_cell.angle_gamma   90.00
#
_symmetry.space_group_name_H-M   'P 1'
#
loop_
_entity.id
_entity.type
_entity.pdbx_description
1 polymer ?
#
loop_
_entity_poly.entity_id
_entity_poly.type
_entity_poly.pdbx_seq_one_letter_code
_entity_poly.pdbx_strand_id
1 'polypeptide(L)'
;MRQTQQILEIARSGILDRQWYCDTYRDVAIAGVDPVQHYALMGWREGRDPSPLFSTDFYLSQVPELRDSGVNPLAHYVTKGWRQGLTPRPGYRPSAAARLLSDECPLVVDLYSARQESEAPRQVSPRRWPDVASKHDSPATEPPGATPIRPVAFYLPQFHAIPENDEAWGEGFTEWTNVRRGRSRFAGHQQPKVPGDLGYYRLPGPDGGPDQVLTFRQQIALARRHGISAFCFYTYWFDGHELLQSPLEAWLADPSLDFPFCLCWANENWTRTWDGSDSEIIVAQRHSEADDIRFIERYSGALSDPRYLRVGGRPVLVVFRPELLPDPAATARRWREWCRDHGVGEILLASTLSFVHRDPREFGFDYAIEFPPNSASPLNITDDMETEPGFRGTIYDGKELSQRSHHLPPPLFPTWRGVTPAWDNEPRRPNEGMTLHGCTPETFQRWLLNVGRDTRQRVRNDDDRLVFVNAWNEWAEGAYLEPDEEFGYGWLHAVRDTQEEIAGITEGTGPGVLVVTHDLQRHGAQFGALALVRELIRLGRRTRTVALGGGTLHRSFEREAPVDLLESREPADARKLAEELAEAGFTTALCSSSASGWLVPYLRDAGIHVTGLVHELPGAIDELGIAAAAEAMAENSDRIVFPAEHVRQRFPFALAAGCEVIVRPQGLYQRPSSRPLKDSQEVRTRLEIAAGSPIVLGVGYGSRNKGIDRFVALARELPYDEKGNEVHYLWIGDLDWSDEALAAELSDAPANCHLLGFVQTTAPFYAAASVLAITSREDSFPSVALEGLAAGLGVVAFEDATGLNHIIADTSGQLVATEAGIAGLAAAVAQALSAGPQPAAGRAAYVNRFFNYQDYVLDLLAGTSAAIPRITAVLPPVADDVQRAELLDAVTASEHPLYEIVVVGASSSGGGGLRRGDRPLGAAIREVEADLFVREGACGDLVWIVGTEFSPGPDVASQLVQPLMSERRVRASALIADTADSWPFGRRTWVTGAALEEHLAAPGFPAPTGDVVIDRDLLAKVTLSGQHPLGDVVAGLGEALVALVPVSRTVLNP
;
A
#
# COMPACT_ATOMS: atom_id res chain seq x y z
N MET A 1 -10.63 -42.01 -4.36
CA MET A 1 -10.36 -41.00 -3.31
C MET A 1 -11.66 -40.68 -2.60
N ARG A 2 -11.67 -40.50 -1.27
CA ARG A 2 -12.86 -39.99 -0.55
C ARG A 2 -13.20 -38.58 -1.06
N GLN A 3 -14.48 -38.20 -1.14
CA GLN A 3 -14.90 -36.88 -1.64
C GLN A 3 -14.19 -35.72 -0.95
N THR A 4 -14.01 -35.80 0.38
CA THR A 4 -13.24 -34.83 1.17
C THR A 4 -11.79 -34.67 0.70
N GLN A 5 -11.13 -35.76 0.29
CA GLN A 5 -9.76 -35.69 -0.22
C GLN A 5 -9.71 -34.91 -1.54
N GLN A 6 -10.68 -35.12 -2.44
CA GLN A 6 -10.71 -34.44 -3.74
C GLN A 6 -10.94 -32.93 -3.59
N ILE A 7 -11.80 -32.53 -2.65
CA ILE A 7 -12.01 -31.12 -2.28
C ILE A 7 -10.69 -30.51 -1.79
N LEU A 8 -9.96 -31.22 -0.92
CA LEU A 8 -8.67 -30.75 -0.39
C LEU A 8 -7.59 -30.63 -1.48
N GLU A 9 -7.48 -31.59 -2.39
CA GLU A 9 -6.53 -31.51 -3.51
C GLU A 9 -6.83 -30.32 -4.42
N ILE A 10 -8.10 -30.09 -4.75
CA ILE A 10 -8.50 -28.95 -5.58
C ILE A 10 -8.22 -27.63 -4.85
N ALA A 11 -8.59 -27.54 -3.58
CA ALA A 11 -8.36 -26.35 -2.76
C ALA A 11 -6.87 -26.01 -2.63
N ARG A 12 -6.02 -27.01 -2.34
CA ARG A 12 -4.58 -26.85 -2.17
C ARG A 12 -3.85 -26.51 -3.46
N SER A 13 -4.34 -27.00 -4.60
CA SER A 13 -3.71 -26.74 -5.89
C SER A 13 -3.73 -25.27 -6.30
N GLY A 14 -4.66 -24.46 -5.76
CA GLY A 14 -4.82 -23.07 -6.13
C GLY A 14 -5.28 -22.83 -7.57
N ILE A 15 -5.54 -23.89 -8.36
CA ILE A 15 -5.92 -23.82 -9.78
C ILE A 15 -7.37 -23.38 -9.94
N LEU A 16 -8.27 -23.74 -9.00
CA LEU A 16 -9.64 -23.24 -9.03
C LEU A 16 -9.64 -21.77 -8.57
N ASP A 17 -9.99 -20.89 -9.49
CA ASP A 17 -10.11 -19.46 -9.24
C ASP A 17 -11.52 -19.18 -8.74
N ARG A 18 -11.66 -19.00 -7.43
CA ARG A 18 -12.97 -18.83 -6.77
C ARG A 18 -13.71 -17.58 -7.28
N GLN A 19 -12.97 -16.52 -7.59
CA GLN A 19 -13.55 -15.27 -8.06
C GLN A 19 -14.05 -15.45 -9.49
N TRP A 20 -13.19 -15.94 -10.39
CA TRP A 20 -13.58 -16.21 -11.77
C TRP A 20 -14.73 -17.23 -11.86
N TYR A 21 -14.73 -18.24 -10.98
CA TYR A 21 -15.79 -19.26 -10.95
C TYR A 21 -17.14 -18.65 -10.55
N CYS A 22 -17.19 -17.80 -9.53
CA CYS A 22 -18.42 -17.08 -9.15
C CYS A 22 -18.88 -16.07 -10.22
N ASP A 23 -17.93 -15.39 -10.86
CA ASP A 23 -18.21 -14.40 -11.90
C ASP A 23 -18.74 -15.06 -13.18
N THR A 24 -18.21 -16.24 -13.52
CA THR A 24 -18.64 -17.03 -14.68
C THR A 24 -19.95 -17.77 -14.41
N TYR A 25 -20.14 -18.25 -13.18
CA TYR A 25 -21.28 -19.06 -12.76
C TYR A 25 -22.10 -18.34 -11.68
N ARG A 26 -22.86 -17.34 -12.13
CA ARG A 26 -23.61 -16.43 -11.26
C ARG A 26 -24.65 -17.14 -10.39
N ASP A 27 -25.16 -18.29 -10.81
CA ASP A 27 -26.07 -19.14 -10.05
C ASP A 27 -25.41 -19.72 -8.78
N VAL A 28 -24.11 -20.05 -8.85
CA VAL A 28 -23.32 -20.50 -7.69
C VAL A 28 -23.09 -19.35 -6.71
N ALA A 29 -22.81 -18.16 -7.24
CA ALA A 29 -22.63 -16.95 -6.43
C ALA A 29 -23.92 -16.56 -5.69
N ILE A 30 -25.08 -16.62 -6.37
CA ILE A 30 -26.39 -16.35 -5.78
C ILE A 30 -26.76 -17.41 -4.72
N ALA A 31 -26.42 -18.67 -4.96
CA ALA A 31 -26.68 -19.76 -4.02
C ALA A 31 -25.77 -19.72 -2.78
N GLY A 32 -24.71 -18.91 -2.78
CA GLY A 32 -23.77 -18.77 -1.66
C GLY A 32 -22.98 -20.05 -1.37
N VAL A 33 -22.87 -20.96 -2.33
CA VAL A 33 -22.14 -22.24 -2.19
C VAL A 33 -20.67 -22.00 -2.47
N ASP A 34 -19.76 -22.55 -1.65
CA ASP A 34 -18.32 -22.43 -1.88
C ASP A 34 -17.94 -22.95 -3.28
N PRO A 35 -17.25 -22.17 -4.12
CA PRO A 35 -16.89 -22.57 -5.50
C PRO A 35 -16.05 -23.84 -5.58
N VAL A 36 -15.17 -24.11 -4.61
CA VAL A 36 -14.37 -25.34 -4.59
C VAL A 36 -15.24 -26.54 -4.28
N GLN A 37 -16.11 -26.42 -3.27
CA GLN A 37 -17.06 -27.45 -2.91
C GLN A 37 -18.08 -27.69 -4.04
N HIS A 38 -18.60 -26.62 -4.63
CA HIS A 38 -19.51 -26.68 -5.77
C HIS A 38 -18.86 -27.40 -6.94
N TYR A 39 -17.69 -26.92 -7.37
CA TYR A 39 -16.98 -27.52 -8.49
C TYR A 39 -16.58 -28.97 -8.21
N ALA A 40 -16.11 -29.31 -7.01
CA ALA A 40 -15.66 -30.65 -6.65
C ALA A 40 -16.81 -31.67 -6.62
N LEU A 41 -18.00 -31.26 -6.18
CA LEU A 41 -19.15 -32.15 -6.01
C LEU A 41 -20.03 -32.22 -7.25
N MET A 42 -20.31 -31.08 -7.89
CA MET A 42 -21.32 -30.97 -8.96
C MET A 42 -20.81 -30.23 -10.20
N GLY A 43 -20.08 -29.12 -10.05
CA GLY A 43 -19.71 -28.27 -11.17
C GLY A 43 -18.92 -28.97 -12.28
N TRP A 44 -18.01 -29.89 -11.96
CA TRP A 44 -17.30 -30.67 -12.97
C TRP A 44 -18.20 -31.65 -13.75
N ARG A 45 -19.29 -32.13 -13.14
CA ARG A 45 -20.28 -33.00 -13.80
C ARG A 45 -21.20 -32.22 -14.72
N GLU A 46 -21.35 -30.92 -14.45
CA GLU A 46 -22.08 -29.95 -15.27
C GLU A 46 -21.21 -29.38 -16.39
N GLY A 47 -19.96 -29.84 -16.55
CA GLY A 47 -19.03 -29.36 -17.57
C GLY A 47 -18.45 -27.97 -17.27
N ARG A 48 -18.65 -27.43 -16.07
CA ARG A 48 -18.12 -26.12 -15.68
C ARG A 48 -16.60 -26.17 -15.57
N ASP A 49 -15.92 -25.18 -16.08
CA ASP A 49 -14.47 -25.01 -15.91
C ASP A 49 -14.16 -24.41 -14.53
N PRO A 50 -13.08 -24.82 -13.83
CA PRO A 50 -12.71 -24.29 -12.51
C PRO A 50 -11.88 -23.00 -12.56
N SER A 51 -11.25 -22.68 -13.70
CA SER A 51 -10.51 -21.45 -13.94
C SER A 51 -10.27 -21.25 -15.44
N PRO A 52 -9.81 -20.07 -15.88
CA PRO A 52 -9.43 -19.86 -17.28
C PRO A 52 -8.31 -20.82 -17.74
N LEU A 53 -7.52 -21.37 -16.81
CA LEU A 53 -6.34 -22.16 -17.14
C LEU A 53 -6.61 -23.67 -17.19
N PHE A 54 -7.84 -24.11 -16.89
CA PHE A 54 -8.22 -25.52 -16.90
C PHE A 54 -9.60 -25.68 -17.52
N SER A 55 -9.70 -26.52 -18.55
CA SER A 55 -10.98 -26.86 -19.18
C SER A 55 -11.41 -28.27 -18.80
N THR A 56 -12.53 -28.37 -18.10
CA THR A 56 -13.14 -29.61 -17.61
C THR A 56 -13.50 -30.53 -18.77
N ASP A 57 -14.19 -30.01 -19.78
CA ASP A 57 -14.63 -30.83 -20.91
C ASP A 57 -13.47 -31.28 -21.79
N PHE A 58 -12.48 -30.41 -22.03
CA PHE A 58 -11.27 -30.79 -22.73
C PHE A 58 -10.49 -31.87 -21.96
N TYR A 59 -10.36 -31.73 -20.64
CA TYR A 59 -9.64 -32.69 -19.82
C TYR A 59 -10.36 -34.05 -19.78
N LEU A 60 -11.69 -34.05 -19.67
CA LEU A 60 -12.51 -35.26 -19.76
C LEU A 60 -12.50 -35.89 -21.15
N SER A 61 -12.20 -35.15 -22.22
CA SER A 61 -12.02 -35.71 -23.57
C SER A 61 -10.73 -36.53 -23.70
N GLN A 62 -9.72 -36.19 -22.90
CA GLN A 62 -8.44 -36.91 -22.84
C GLN A 62 -8.52 -38.16 -21.94
N VAL A 63 -9.41 -38.15 -20.92
CA VAL A 63 -9.60 -39.26 -19.97
C VAL A 63 -11.10 -39.52 -19.72
N PRO A 64 -11.83 -40.08 -20.71
CA PRO A 64 -13.29 -40.24 -20.64
C PRO A 64 -13.78 -41.07 -19.46
N GLU A 65 -12.99 -42.03 -18.99
CA GLU A 65 -13.29 -42.92 -17.86
C GLU A 65 -13.51 -42.18 -16.52
N LEU A 66 -13.07 -40.92 -16.41
CA LEU A 66 -13.32 -40.10 -15.22
C LEU A 66 -14.80 -39.76 -15.05
N ARG A 67 -15.58 -39.71 -16.13
CA ARG A 67 -17.02 -39.40 -16.10
C ARG A 67 -17.81 -40.39 -15.24
N ASP A 68 -17.44 -41.67 -15.27
CA ASP A 68 -18.14 -42.75 -14.57
C ASP A 68 -17.47 -43.18 -13.25
N SER A 69 -16.21 -42.78 -13.01
CA SER A 69 -15.44 -43.20 -11.83
C SER A 69 -15.68 -42.36 -10.56
N GLY A 70 -16.36 -41.21 -10.68
CA GLY A 70 -16.57 -40.28 -9.57
C GLY A 70 -15.31 -39.56 -9.08
N VAL A 71 -14.24 -39.58 -9.88
CA VAL A 71 -12.99 -38.84 -9.64
C VAL A 71 -13.04 -37.53 -10.42
N ASN A 72 -12.90 -36.41 -9.73
CA ASN A 72 -12.93 -35.08 -10.30
C ASN A 72 -11.73 -34.86 -11.26
N PRO A 73 -11.95 -34.27 -12.45
CA PRO A 73 -10.91 -34.10 -13.47
C PRO A 73 -9.77 -33.20 -13.04
N LEU A 74 -10.02 -32.13 -12.29
CA LEU A 74 -8.96 -31.28 -11.76
C LEU A 74 -8.17 -31.98 -10.66
N ALA A 75 -8.85 -32.68 -9.74
CA ALA A 75 -8.18 -33.48 -8.71
C ALA A 75 -7.31 -34.59 -9.34
N HIS A 76 -7.79 -35.21 -10.42
CA HIS A 76 -7.01 -36.18 -11.18
C HIS A 76 -5.80 -35.52 -11.84
N TYR A 77 -5.99 -34.36 -12.47
CA TYR A 77 -4.92 -33.64 -13.14
C TYR A 77 -3.77 -33.34 -12.19
N VAL A 78 -4.05 -32.70 -11.03
CA VAL A 78 -3.02 -32.24 -10.08
C VAL A 78 -2.26 -33.39 -9.41
N THR A 79 -2.90 -34.55 -9.25
CA THR A 79 -2.28 -35.71 -8.58
C THR A 79 -1.57 -36.66 -9.55
N LYS A 80 -2.11 -36.84 -10.76
CA LYS A 80 -1.67 -37.90 -11.69
C LYS A 80 -1.57 -37.42 -13.14
N GLY A 81 -2.54 -36.65 -13.59
CA GLY A 81 -2.72 -36.37 -15.01
C GLY A 81 -1.57 -35.65 -15.68
N TRP A 82 -0.98 -34.66 -15.02
CA TRP A 82 0.17 -33.95 -15.58
C TRP A 82 1.40 -34.88 -15.75
N ARG A 83 1.59 -35.86 -14.85
CA ARG A 83 2.67 -36.86 -14.96
C ARG A 83 2.46 -37.84 -16.10
N GLN A 84 1.22 -37.97 -16.58
CA GLN A 84 0.85 -38.80 -17.72
C GLN A 84 0.94 -38.02 -19.05
N GLY A 85 1.43 -36.78 -19.03
CA GLY A 85 1.53 -35.93 -20.22
C GLY A 85 0.21 -35.30 -20.66
N LEU A 86 -0.84 -35.38 -19.82
CA LEU A 86 -2.12 -34.76 -20.12
C LEU A 86 -2.04 -33.25 -19.91
N THR A 87 -2.79 -32.49 -20.71
CA THR A 87 -2.78 -31.02 -20.65
C THR A 87 -4.10 -30.49 -20.07
N PRO A 88 -4.07 -29.40 -19.29
CA PRO A 88 -5.25 -28.88 -18.60
C PRO A 88 -6.21 -28.13 -19.53
N ARG A 89 -5.72 -27.62 -20.67
CA ARG A 89 -6.51 -26.95 -21.72
C ARG A 89 -5.77 -27.01 -23.07
N PRO A 90 -6.46 -26.78 -24.20
CA PRO A 90 -5.80 -26.68 -25.51
C PRO A 90 -4.72 -25.60 -25.52
N GLY A 91 -3.56 -25.92 -26.10
CA GLY A 91 -2.44 -24.98 -26.27
C GLY A 91 -1.62 -24.68 -25.01
N TYR A 92 -1.91 -25.31 -23.87
CA TYR A 92 -1.15 -25.10 -22.65
C TYR A 92 0.31 -25.57 -22.81
N ARG A 93 1.27 -24.66 -22.60
CA ARG A 93 2.71 -24.93 -22.57
C ARG A 93 3.28 -24.49 -21.21
N PRO A 94 3.84 -25.40 -20.41
CA PRO A 94 4.48 -25.06 -19.14
C PRO A 94 5.58 -24.00 -19.28
N SER A 95 5.73 -23.11 -18.30
CA SER A 95 6.87 -22.18 -18.23
C SER A 95 8.20 -22.93 -18.07
N ALA A 96 9.33 -22.26 -18.31
CA ALA A 96 10.65 -22.86 -18.12
C ALA A 96 10.88 -23.32 -16.65
N ALA A 97 10.34 -22.60 -15.66
CA ALA A 97 10.39 -22.99 -14.25
C ALA A 97 9.61 -24.28 -13.98
N ALA A 98 8.42 -24.40 -14.55
CA ALA A 98 7.61 -25.61 -14.49
C ALA A 98 8.20 -26.81 -15.27
N ARG A 99 9.08 -26.57 -16.24
CA ARG A 99 9.83 -27.63 -16.95
C ARG A 99 11.07 -28.11 -16.18
N LEU A 100 11.63 -27.29 -15.29
CA LEU A 100 12.83 -27.60 -14.51
C LEU A 100 12.51 -28.34 -13.20
N LEU A 101 11.31 -28.16 -12.65
CA LEU A 101 10.83 -28.84 -11.44
C LEU A 101 10.09 -30.13 -11.83
N SER A 102 10.76 -31.28 -11.72
CA SER A 102 10.21 -32.57 -12.18
C SER A 102 9.10 -33.16 -11.31
N ASP A 103 8.93 -32.66 -10.08
CA ASP A 103 8.17 -33.35 -9.05
C ASP A 103 6.82 -32.69 -8.73
N GLU A 104 6.59 -31.47 -9.23
CA GLU A 104 5.38 -30.67 -9.00
C GLU A 104 4.53 -30.47 -10.26
N CYS A 105 3.23 -30.18 -10.07
CA CYS A 105 2.31 -29.97 -11.19
C CYS A 105 2.69 -28.68 -11.96
N PRO A 106 2.97 -28.76 -13.27
CA PRO A 106 3.42 -27.61 -14.05
C PRO A 106 2.48 -26.40 -14.00
N LEU A 107 1.16 -26.66 -14.02
CA LEU A 107 0.15 -25.60 -13.94
C LEU A 107 0.15 -24.91 -12.57
N VAL A 108 0.46 -25.66 -11.50
CA VAL A 108 0.59 -25.12 -10.14
C VAL A 108 1.84 -24.24 -10.06
N VAL A 109 2.97 -24.71 -10.58
CA VAL A 109 4.22 -23.95 -10.63
C VAL A 109 4.07 -22.67 -11.46
N ASP A 110 3.41 -22.73 -12.61
CA ASP A 110 3.14 -21.56 -13.45
C ASP A 110 2.26 -20.52 -12.73
N LEU A 111 1.25 -20.99 -11.99
CA LEU A 111 0.39 -20.14 -11.17
C LEU A 111 1.15 -19.49 -10.01
N TYR A 112 2.05 -20.22 -9.34
CA TYR A 112 2.88 -19.68 -8.27
C TYR A 112 3.95 -18.70 -8.79
N SER A 113 4.59 -19.02 -9.91
CA SER A 113 5.61 -18.16 -10.53
C SER A 113 4.99 -16.85 -11.04
N ALA A 114 3.80 -16.91 -11.63
CA ALA A 114 3.04 -15.72 -12.01
C ALA A 114 2.60 -14.87 -10.82
N ARG A 115 2.46 -15.47 -9.62
CA ARG A 115 2.19 -14.76 -8.36
C ARG A 115 3.46 -14.14 -7.77
N GLN A 116 4.61 -14.82 -7.81
CA GLN A 116 5.88 -14.26 -7.29
C GLN A 116 6.53 -13.21 -8.19
N GLU A 117 6.40 -13.29 -9.51
CA GLU A 117 6.89 -12.24 -10.42
C GLU A 117 6.03 -10.95 -10.34
N SER A 118 4.86 -11.01 -9.69
CA SER A 118 4.09 -9.82 -9.32
C SER A 118 4.69 -9.03 -8.14
N GLU A 119 5.73 -9.59 -7.49
CA GLU A 119 6.33 -9.12 -6.24
C GLU A 119 7.77 -8.61 -6.44
N ALA A 120 8.11 -8.03 -7.60
CA ALA A 120 9.32 -7.22 -7.68
C ALA A 120 9.18 -6.05 -6.67
N PRO A 121 10.10 -5.89 -5.71
CA PRO A 121 9.97 -4.89 -4.66
C PRO A 121 10.02 -3.52 -5.32
N ARG A 122 8.86 -2.86 -5.46
CA ARG A 122 8.83 -1.40 -5.58
C ARG A 122 9.46 -0.90 -4.30
N GLN A 123 10.68 -0.39 -4.39
CA GLN A 123 11.25 0.50 -3.40
C GLN A 123 10.30 1.70 -3.30
N VAL A 124 9.26 1.55 -2.49
CA VAL A 124 8.73 2.67 -1.73
C VAL A 124 9.91 3.06 -0.86
N SER A 125 10.51 4.19 -1.19
CA SER A 125 11.44 4.88 -0.32
C SER A 125 10.85 4.80 1.10
N PRO A 126 11.56 4.23 2.08
CA PRO A 126 11.06 4.28 3.43
C PRO A 126 10.95 5.76 3.76
N ARG A 127 9.72 6.24 4.01
CA ARG A 127 9.53 7.48 4.76
C ARG A 127 10.47 7.35 5.95
N ARG A 128 11.54 8.14 5.96
CA ARG A 128 12.38 8.28 7.14
C ARG A 128 11.50 8.97 8.17
N TRP A 129 10.85 8.16 9.00
CA TRP A 129 10.35 8.64 10.28
C TRP A 129 11.55 9.21 11.05
N PRO A 130 11.39 10.38 11.70
CA PRO A 130 12.47 11.10 12.35
C PRO A 130 13.21 10.20 13.35
N ASP A 131 14.52 10.45 13.54
CA ASP A 131 15.43 9.64 14.34
C ASP A 131 14.74 8.95 15.52
N VAL A 132 14.63 7.64 15.34
CA VAL A 132 14.05 6.63 16.23
C VAL A 132 14.60 6.73 17.67
N ALA A 133 15.76 7.36 17.87
CA ALA A 133 16.37 7.60 19.18
C ALA A 133 15.50 8.42 20.17
N SER A 134 14.60 9.31 19.72
CA SER A 134 13.86 10.19 20.65
C SER A 134 12.56 9.61 21.21
N LYS A 135 11.97 8.59 20.56
CA LYS A 135 10.70 7.97 21.00
C LYS A 135 10.89 6.78 21.96
N HIS A 136 12.11 6.27 22.13
CA HIS A 136 12.34 5.04 22.90
C HIS A 136 12.48 5.23 24.41
N ASP A 137 12.83 6.43 24.87
CA ASP A 137 13.28 6.64 26.25
C ASP A 137 12.14 6.88 27.25
N SER A 138 10.91 7.13 26.80
CA SER A 138 9.79 7.43 27.70
C SER A 138 8.43 6.97 27.18
N PRO A 139 7.53 6.54 28.08
CA PRO A 139 6.18 6.16 27.70
C PRO A 139 5.39 7.39 27.25
N ALA A 140 4.32 7.13 26.50
CA ALA A 140 3.28 8.14 26.28
C ALA A 140 2.77 8.69 27.63
N THR A 141 2.37 9.95 27.66
CA THR A 141 1.77 10.61 28.84
C THR A 141 0.25 10.45 28.88
N GLU A 142 -0.40 10.40 27.72
CA GLU A 142 -1.85 10.32 27.56
C GLU A 142 -2.24 9.21 26.57
N PRO A 143 -3.47 8.66 26.67
CA PRO A 143 -4.04 7.75 25.67
C PRO A 143 -4.17 8.39 24.27
N PRO A 144 -4.21 7.60 23.19
CA PRO A 144 -4.48 8.11 21.86
C PRO A 144 -5.88 8.74 21.79
N GLY A 145 -6.02 9.83 21.02
CA GLY A 145 -7.28 10.57 20.90
C GLY A 145 -8.43 9.82 20.20
N ALA A 146 -8.11 8.75 19.47
CA ALA A 146 -9.08 7.86 18.83
C ALA A 146 -8.58 6.41 18.82
N THR A 147 -9.51 5.45 18.88
CA THR A 147 -9.24 4.01 18.85
C THR A 147 -10.02 3.33 17.72
N PRO A 148 -9.64 3.56 16.44
CA PRO A 148 -10.34 3.01 15.27
C PRO A 148 -10.34 1.47 15.19
N ILE A 149 -9.39 0.82 15.88
CA ILE A 149 -9.36 -0.63 16.12
C ILE A 149 -9.21 -0.91 17.61
N ARG A 150 -9.50 -2.16 18.02
CA ARG A 150 -9.41 -2.61 19.41
C ARG A 150 -8.36 -3.71 19.60
N PRO A 151 -7.07 -3.37 19.81
CA PRO A 151 -6.02 -4.34 20.07
C PRO A 151 -6.27 -5.11 21.37
N VAL A 152 -6.26 -6.44 21.31
CA VAL A 152 -6.41 -7.35 22.46
C VAL A 152 -5.11 -8.16 22.59
N ALA A 153 -4.36 -7.96 23.67
CA ALA A 153 -3.08 -8.63 23.85
C ALA A 153 -3.23 -9.90 24.69
N PHE A 154 -2.71 -11.03 24.22
CA PHE A 154 -2.61 -12.25 25.05
C PHE A 154 -1.74 -12.00 26.27
N TYR A 155 -2.11 -12.57 27.41
CA TYR A 155 -1.48 -12.31 28.70
C TYR A 155 -1.11 -13.62 29.40
N LEU A 156 0.18 -13.80 29.66
CA LEU A 156 0.75 -14.99 30.28
C LEU A 156 0.84 -14.82 31.82
N PRO A 157 0.24 -15.74 32.61
CA PRO A 157 0.26 -15.64 34.08
C PRO A 157 1.53 -16.22 34.73
N GLN A 158 2.42 -16.89 33.99
CA GLN A 158 3.56 -17.69 34.51
C GLN A 158 4.78 -16.87 35.00
N PHE A 159 4.52 -15.79 35.74
CA PHE A 159 5.54 -14.96 36.42
C PHE A 159 5.45 -15.08 37.94
N HIS A 160 5.03 -16.24 38.42
CA HIS A 160 5.05 -16.65 39.82
C HIS A 160 5.31 -18.16 39.89
N ALA A 161 5.93 -18.61 40.99
CA ALA A 161 6.23 -20.02 41.20
C ALA A 161 4.97 -20.78 41.61
N ILE A 162 4.86 -22.03 41.17
CA ILE A 162 3.85 -23.01 41.60
C ILE A 162 4.53 -24.36 41.85
N PRO A 163 3.98 -25.20 42.76
CA PRO A 163 4.62 -26.47 43.14
C PRO A 163 4.93 -27.40 41.95
N GLU A 164 4.01 -27.51 41.00
CA GLU A 164 4.14 -28.39 39.83
C GLU A 164 5.32 -27.98 38.94
N ASN A 165 5.52 -26.66 38.77
CA ASN A 165 6.62 -26.13 37.97
C ASN A 165 7.95 -26.26 38.71
N ASP A 166 7.95 -26.06 40.03
CA ASP A 166 9.15 -26.19 40.85
C ASP A 166 9.65 -27.64 40.90
N GLU A 167 8.73 -28.61 40.98
CA GLU A 167 9.07 -30.04 40.88
C GLU A 167 9.66 -30.38 39.51
N ALA A 168 9.13 -29.80 38.44
CA ALA A 168 9.57 -30.09 37.09
C ALA A 168 10.92 -29.40 36.74
N TRP A 169 11.10 -28.13 37.09
CA TRP A 169 12.17 -27.29 36.53
C TRP A 169 13.07 -26.64 37.58
N GLY A 170 12.83 -26.91 38.86
CA GLY A 170 13.62 -26.46 40.00
C GLY A 170 12.91 -25.38 40.82
N GLU A 171 13.24 -25.32 42.11
CA GLU A 171 12.63 -24.42 43.09
C GLU A 171 12.63 -22.95 42.63
N GLY A 172 11.46 -22.30 42.74
CA GLY A 172 11.26 -20.90 42.35
C GLY A 172 11.18 -20.65 40.85
N PHE A 173 10.78 -21.63 40.05
CA PHE A 173 10.72 -21.49 38.60
C PHE A 173 9.67 -20.46 38.16
N THR A 174 10.06 -19.59 37.23
CA THR A 174 9.19 -18.67 36.49
C THR A 174 9.72 -18.55 35.07
N GLU A 175 8.97 -17.95 34.15
CA GLU A 175 9.47 -17.71 32.79
C GLU A 175 10.74 -16.85 32.76
N TRP A 176 10.97 -15.99 33.76
CA TRP A 176 12.24 -15.27 33.89
C TRP A 176 13.46 -16.17 34.02
N THR A 177 13.30 -17.39 34.55
CA THR A 177 14.38 -18.38 34.62
C THR A 177 14.86 -18.77 33.23
N ASN A 178 13.96 -18.92 32.26
CA ASN A 178 14.31 -19.23 30.88
C ASN A 178 14.89 -18.02 30.17
N VAL A 179 14.23 -16.85 30.26
CA VAL A 179 14.67 -15.59 29.63
C VAL A 179 16.10 -15.24 30.01
N ARG A 180 16.45 -15.31 31.30
CA ARG A 180 17.81 -15.01 31.80
C ARG A 180 18.88 -15.99 31.31
N ARG A 181 18.49 -17.21 30.91
CA ARG A 181 19.40 -18.23 30.38
C ARG A 181 19.60 -18.11 28.87
N GLY A 182 18.78 -17.31 28.18
CA GLY A 182 18.87 -17.05 26.75
C GLY A 182 20.28 -16.62 26.34
N ARG A 183 20.74 -17.12 25.21
CA ARG A 183 22.05 -16.77 24.63
C ARG A 183 21.90 -16.58 23.13
N SER A 184 22.60 -15.58 22.60
CA SER A 184 22.73 -15.39 21.16
C SER A 184 23.34 -16.65 20.52
N ARG A 185 22.72 -17.14 19.43
CA ARG A 185 23.13 -18.35 18.69
C ARG A 185 23.65 -18.09 17.28
N PHE A 186 23.47 -16.88 16.77
CA PHE A 186 23.84 -16.47 15.42
C PHE A 186 23.95 -14.95 15.35
N ALA A 187 24.60 -14.45 14.30
CA ALA A 187 24.78 -13.01 14.12
C ALA A 187 23.45 -12.26 14.11
N GLY A 188 23.32 -11.21 14.94
CA GLY A 188 22.08 -10.43 15.06
C GLY A 188 20.96 -11.10 15.87
N HIS A 189 21.23 -12.23 16.54
CA HIS A 189 20.28 -12.86 17.47
C HIS A 189 20.28 -12.11 18.82
N GLN A 190 19.17 -11.42 19.11
CA GLN A 190 18.97 -10.65 20.34
C GLN A 190 18.57 -11.53 21.54
N GLN A 191 19.57 -12.12 22.20
CA GLN A 191 19.40 -12.87 23.46
C GLN A 191 20.61 -12.66 24.39
N PRO A 192 20.40 -12.61 25.73
CA PRO A 192 19.11 -12.63 26.41
C PRO A 192 18.34 -11.31 26.20
N LYS A 193 17.01 -11.41 26.10
CA LYS A 193 16.14 -10.23 26.12
C LYS A 193 15.99 -9.71 27.55
N VAL A 194 16.17 -8.40 27.75
CA VAL A 194 16.19 -7.78 29.09
C VAL A 194 15.02 -6.80 29.22
N PRO A 195 14.16 -6.93 30.25
CA PRO A 195 13.06 -6.01 30.49
C PRO A 195 13.56 -4.63 30.91
N GLY A 196 12.91 -3.58 30.41
CA GLY A 196 13.16 -2.18 30.77
C GLY A 196 12.51 -1.81 32.10
N ASP A 197 11.72 -0.73 32.11
CA ASP A 197 11.21 -0.09 33.35
C ASP A 197 10.34 -0.98 34.26
N LEU A 198 9.72 -2.04 33.73
CA LEU A 198 8.96 -3.00 34.54
C LEU A 198 9.86 -4.02 35.26
N GLY A 199 11.09 -4.21 34.76
CA GLY A 199 12.06 -5.15 35.27
C GLY A 199 11.57 -6.61 35.30
N TYR A 200 12.31 -7.45 36.02
CA TYR A 200 11.94 -8.85 36.25
C TYR A 200 10.90 -8.95 37.38
N TYR A 201 9.66 -8.57 37.09
CA TYR A 201 8.58 -8.52 38.06
C TYR A 201 8.09 -9.91 38.51
N ARG A 202 7.29 -9.95 39.58
CA ARG A 202 6.57 -11.14 40.02
C ARG A 202 5.09 -10.84 40.06
N LEU A 203 4.29 -11.65 39.37
CA LEU A 203 2.83 -11.53 39.42
C LEU A 203 2.27 -12.13 40.72
N PRO A 204 1.01 -11.80 41.09
CA PRO A 204 0.34 -12.39 42.23
C PRO A 204 0.39 -13.93 42.23
N GLY A 205 1.00 -14.51 43.25
CA GLY A 205 0.99 -15.96 43.51
C GLY A 205 0.17 -16.32 44.75
N PRO A 206 0.09 -17.61 45.11
CA PRO A 206 -0.65 -18.10 46.29
C PRO A 206 -0.23 -17.41 47.60
N ASP A 207 1.03 -16.99 47.70
CA ASP A 207 1.64 -16.38 48.88
C ASP A 207 1.59 -14.83 48.88
N GLY A 208 0.80 -14.22 47.99
CA GLY A 208 0.96 -12.84 47.52
C GLY A 208 0.89 -11.71 48.58
N GLY A 209 1.67 -10.65 48.31
CA GLY A 209 1.73 -9.38 49.07
C GLY A 209 1.44 -8.14 48.19
N PRO A 210 1.27 -6.94 48.78
CA PRO A 210 0.73 -5.74 48.11
C PRO A 210 1.55 -5.23 46.91
N ASP A 211 2.86 -5.50 46.85
CA ASP A 211 3.74 -5.06 45.75
C ASP A 211 3.45 -5.77 44.42
N GLN A 212 2.85 -6.97 44.43
CA GLN A 212 2.55 -7.74 43.22
C GLN A 212 1.37 -7.15 42.43
N VAL A 213 0.47 -6.42 43.10
CA VAL A 213 -0.66 -5.70 42.46
C VAL A 213 -0.19 -4.42 41.77
N LEU A 214 0.94 -3.84 42.20
CA LEU A 214 1.51 -2.64 41.58
C LEU A 214 1.91 -2.88 40.12
N THR A 215 2.43 -4.07 39.79
CA THR A 215 2.78 -4.47 38.43
C THR A 215 1.58 -4.38 37.49
N PHE A 216 0.41 -4.88 37.90
CA PHE A 216 -0.80 -4.73 37.09
C PHE A 216 -1.17 -3.26 36.85
N ARG A 217 -1.06 -2.40 37.86
CA ARG A 217 -1.34 -0.96 37.70
C ARG A 217 -0.40 -0.30 36.70
N GLN A 218 0.89 -0.67 36.72
CA GLN A 218 1.89 -0.17 35.76
C GLN A 218 1.59 -0.68 34.35
N GLN A 219 1.29 -1.97 34.19
CA GLN A 219 0.92 -2.56 32.90
C GLN A 219 -0.35 -1.95 32.32
N ILE A 220 -1.40 -1.75 33.13
CA ILE A 220 -2.64 -1.09 32.73
C ILE A 220 -2.37 0.36 32.29
N ALA A 221 -1.53 1.09 33.02
CA ALA A 221 -1.17 2.45 32.65
C ALA A 221 -0.48 2.51 31.28
N LEU A 222 0.47 1.61 31.02
CA LEU A 222 1.12 1.51 29.71
C LEU A 222 0.13 1.10 28.61
N ALA A 223 -0.67 0.06 28.85
CA ALA A 223 -1.67 -0.42 27.89
C ALA A 223 -2.64 0.69 27.45
N ARG A 224 -3.18 1.45 28.42
CA ARG A 224 -4.10 2.58 28.16
C ARG A 224 -3.44 3.69 27.35
N ARG A 225 -2.23 4.11 27.73
CA ARG A 225 -1.52 5.23 27.07
C ARG A 225 -1.11 4.92 25.63
N HIS A 226 -1.06 3.65 25.26
CA HIS A 226 -0.64 3.20 23.94
C HIS A 226 -1.76 2.56 23.11
N GLY A 227 -3.01 2.60 23.59
CA GLY A 227 -4.18 2.19 22.79
C GLY A 227 -4.46 0.70 22.76
N ILE A 228 -3.95 -0.08 23.73
CA ILE A 228 -4.38 -1.47 23.96
C ILE A 228 -5.76 -1.45 24.63
N SER A 229 -6.68 -2.26 24.12
CA SER A 229 -8.08 -2.25 24.53
C SER A 229 -8.44 -3.29 25.58
N ALA A 230 -7.75 -4.44 25.60
CA ALA A 230 -7.99 -5.49 26.59
C ALA A 230 -6.81 -6.46 26.72
N PHE A 231 -6.76 -7.19 27.83
CA PHE A 231 -5.90 -8.37 28.01
C PHE A 231 -6.68 -9.68 27.86
N CYS A 232 -6.11 -10.66 27.17
CA CYS A 232 -6.66 -12.01 27.02
C CYS A 232 -5.83 -12.98 27.89
N PHE A 233 -6.28 -13.24 29.11
CA PHE A 233 -5.57 -14.09 30.07
C PHE A 233 -5.60 -15.55 29.66
N TYR A 234 -4.42 -16.18 29.59
CA TYR A 234 -4.37 -17.63 29.59
C TYR A 234 -4.88 -18.20 30.91
N THR A 235 -5.71 -19.23 30.80
CA THR A 235 -6.27 -19.99 31.92
C THR A 235 -5.99 -21.47 31.71
N TYR A 236 -5.63 -22.15 32.79
CA TYR A 236 -5.20 -23.54 32.77
C TYR A 236 -6.08 -24.36 33.72
N TRP A 237 -7.05 -25.06 33.13
CA TRP A 237 -8.01 -25.91 33.80
C TRP A 237 -7.86 -27.34 33.31
N PHE A 238 -7.75 -28.30 34.24
CA PHE A 238 -7.53 -29.72 34.00
C PHE A 238 -8.49 -30.60 34.83
N ASP A 239 -9.73 -30.76 34.35
CA ASP A 239 -10.71 -31.68 34.97
C ASP A 239 -10.96 -31.43 36.48
N GLY A 240 -11.08 -30.16 36.89
CA GLY A 240 -11.23 -29.77 38.29
C GLY A 240 -9.95 -29.31 39.01
N HIS A 241 -8.79 -29.36 38.34
CA HIS A 241 -7.53 -28.82 38.83
C HIS A 241 -7.15 -27.53 38.09
N GLU A 242 -6.81 -26.47 38.81
CA GLU A 242 -6.36 -25.19 38.23
C GLU A 242 -4.86 -25.00 38.43
N LEU A 243 -4.19 -24.47 37.41
CA LEU A 243 -2.81 -23.99 37.50
C LEU A 243 -2.74 -22.50 37.15
N LEU A 244 -1.83 -21.78 37.78
CA LEU A 244 -1.52 -20.37 37.49
C LEU A 244 -2.73 -19.41 37.59
N GLN A 245 -3.74 -19.75 38.39
CA GLN A 245 -4.98 -18.98 38.56
C GLN A 245 -4.82 -17.71 39.39
N SER A 246 -3.81 -17.65 40.28
CA SER A 246 -3.64 -16.57 41.26
C SER A 246 -3.60 -15.15 40.66
N PRO A 247 -2.96 -14.88 39.51
CA PRO A 247 -3.01 -13.57 38.86
C PRO A 247 -4.43 -13.14 38.46
N LEU A 248 -5.24 -14.05 37.91
CA LEU A 248 -6.63 -13.77 37.54
C LEU A 248 -7.49 -13.55 38.78
N GLU A 249 -7.31 -14.35 39.84
CA GLU A 249 -8.03 -14.16 41.10
C GLU A 249 -7.72 -12.81 41.74
N ALA A 250 -6.45 -12.40 41.75
CA ALA A 250 -6.05 -11.08 42.22
C ALA A 250 -6.66 -9.96 41.37
N TRP A 251 -6.73 -10.14 40.04
CA TRP A 251 -7.36 -9.19 39.12
C TRP A 251 -8.86 -9.00 39.40
N LEU A 252 -9.57 -10.11 39.64
CA LEU A 252 -10.99 -10.12 39.96
C LEU A 252 -11.27 -9.53 41.36
N ALA A 253 -10.39 -9.79 42.32
CA ALA A 253 -10.55 -9.36 43.71
C ALA A 253 -10.33 -7.85 43.93
N ASP A 254 -9.59 -7.17 43.06
CA ASP A 254 -9.32 -5.72 43.15
C ASP A 254 -10.04 -4.93 42.04
N PRO A 255 -11.19 -4.29 42.34
CA PRO A 255 -11.91 -3.45 41.38
C PRO A 255 -11.13 -2.22 40.90
N SER A 256 -10.04 -1.83 41.58
CA SER A 256 -9.17 -0.72 41.13
C SER A 256 -8.33 -1.09 39.90
N LEU A 257 -8.20 -2.38 39.60
CA LEU A 257 -7.63 -2.88 38.34
C LEU A 257 -8.70 -2.79 37.23
N ASP A 258 -9.12 -1.56 36.97
CA ASP A 258 -10.12 -1.23 35.96
C ASP A 258 -9.46 -1.27 34.58
N PHE A 259 -9.45 -2.43 33.93
CA PHE A 259 -9.03 -2.58 32.55
C PHE A 259 -9.74 -3.77 31.91
N PRO A 260 -10.18 -3.68 30.64
CA PRO A 260 -10.94 -4.76 30.04
C PRO A 260 -10.13 -6.05 29.88
N PHE A 261 -10.78 -7.20 30.04
CA PHE A 261 -10.12 -8.50 29.88
C PHE A 261 -11.06 -9.61 29.36
N CYS A 262 -10.50 -10.65 28.74
CA CYS A 262 -11.17 -11.92 28.46
C CYS A 262 -10.26 -13.10 28.80
N LEU A 263 -10.79 -14.32 28.67
CA LEU A 263 -10.07 -15.57 28.95
C LEU A 263 -9.79 -16.36 27.67
N CYS A 264 -8.61 -16.97 27.63
CA CYS A 264 -8.22 -18.02 26.71
C CYS A 264 -7.95 -19.30 27.50
N TRP A 265 -8.75 -20.34 27.29
CA TRP A 265 -8.50 -21.66 27.87
C TRP A 265 -7.48 -22.42 27.03
N ALA A 266 -6.28 -22.61 27.59
CA ALA A 266 -5.24 -23.46 27.03
C ALA A 266 -5.58 -24.93 27.32
N ASN A 267 -6.47 -25.50 26.50
CA ASN A 267 -7.14 -26.77 26.76
C ASN A 267 -6.35 -28.01 26.31
N GLU A 268 -5.01 -27.95 26.36
CA GLU A 268 -4.09 -29.04 26.03
C GLU A 268 -3.36 -29.57 27.27
N ASN A 269 -2.54 -30.61 27.12
CA ASN A 269 -1.75 -31.16 28.22
C ASN A 269 -0.71 -30.13 28.72
N TRP A 270 -0.46 -30.10 30.04
CA TRP A 270 0.68 -29.38 30.61
C TRP A 270 1.92 -30.27 30.56
N THR A 271 2.94 -29.88 29.79
CA THR A 271 4.07 -30.76 29.45
C THR A 271 5.42 -30.09 29.77
N ARG A 272 6.47 -30.90 29.92
CA ARG A 272 7.83 -30.41 30.22
C ARG A 272 8.47 -29.57 29.10
N THR A 273 7.92 -29.61 27.89
CA THR A 273 8.49 -29.01 26.67
C THR A 273 7.69 -27.85 26.08
N TRP A 274 6.61 -27.43 26.77
CA TRP A 274 5.75 -26.28 26.41
C TRP A 274 5.23 -26.26 24.96
N ASP A 275 5.04 -27.42 24.34
CA ASP A 275 4.59 -27.54 22.94
C ASP A 275 3.36 -28.42 22.74
N GLY A 276 2.72 -28.80 23.84
CA GLY A 276 1.57 -29.71 23.79
C GLY A 276 1.91 -31.11 23.28
N SER A 277 3.19 -31.51 23.22
CA SER A 277 3.60 -32.87 22.86
C SER A 277 3.39 -33.86 24.02
N ASP A 278 3.05 -35.13 23.72
CA ASP A 278 2.81 -36.16 24.73
C ASP A 278 4.09 -36.71 25.41
N SER A 279 5.26 -36.10 25.16
CA SER A 279 6.50 -36.43 25.87
C SER A 279 6.56 -35.71 27.22
N GLU A 280 6.56 -36.50 28.30
CA GLU A 280 6.70 -36.04 29.69
C GLU A 280 5.61 -35.05 30.16
N ILE A 281 4.38 -35.56 30.22
CA ILE A 281 3.20 -34.84 30.76
C ILE A 281 3.37 -34.58 32.27
N ILE A 282 3.21 -33.33 32.70
CA ILE A 282 3.18 -32.90 34.09
C ILE A 282 1.74 -33.00 34.61
N VAL A 283 0.78 -32.41 33.88
CA VAL A 283 -0.66 -32.56 34.16
C VAL A 283 -1.39 -32.92 32.87
N ALA A 284 -2.10 -34.05 32.89
CA ALA A 284 -2.86 -34.55 31.75
C ALA A 284 -4.22 -33.86 31.65
N GLN A 285 -4.60 -33.50 30.43
CA GLN A 285 -5.90 -32.92 30.15
C GLN A 285 -6.93 -34.01 29.83
N ARG A 286 -8.14 -33.88 30.40
CA ARG A 286 -9.25 -34.80 30.16
C ARG A 286 -10.53 -34.02 29.93
N HIS A 287 -11.20 -34.33 28.82
CA HIS A 287 -12.42 -33.66 28.41
C HIS A 287 -13.62 -34.58 28.63
N SER A 288 -14.63 -34.11 29.35
CA SER A 288 -15.89 -34.84 29.58
C SER A 288 -17.06 -33.87 29.70
N GLU A 289 -18.29 -34.35 29.45
CA GLU A 289 -19.49 -33.50 29.57
C GLU A 289 -19.68 -32.93 30.98
N ALA A 290 -19.27 -33.70 32.01
CA ALA A 290 -19.32 -33.23 33.39
C ALA A 290 -18.25 -32.16 33.67
N ASP A 291 -17.10 -32.23 32.99
CA ASP A 291 -16.06 -31.22 33.10
C ASP A 291 -16.43 -29.92 32.37
N ASP A 292 -17.07 -30.02 31.20
CA ASP A 292 -17.59 -28.85 30.48
C ASP A 292 -18.42 -27.95 31.41
N ILE A 293 -19.28 -28.54 32.24
CA ILE A 293 -20.13 -27.82 33.20
C ILE A 293 -19.31 -27.23 34.34
N ARG A 294 -18.36 -27.97 34.93
CA ARG A 294 -17.52 -27.44 36.01
C ARG A 294 -16.63 -26.30 35.54
N PHE A 295 -16.08 -26.40 34.33
CA PHE A 295 -15.28 -25.34 33.71
C PHE A 295 -16.09 -24.05 33.56
N ILE A 296 -17.28 -24.11 32.95
CA ILE A 296 -18.08 -22.90 32.73
C ILE A 296 -18.63 -22.33 34.03
N GLU A 297 -19.00 -23.18 34.98
CA GLU A 297 -19.40 -22.77 36.33
C GLU A 297 -18.27 -22.01 37.03
N ARG A 298 -17.04 -22.54 36.98
CA ARG A 298 -15.86 -21.93 37.60
C ARG A 298 -15.56 -20.53 37.08
N TYR A 299 -15.67 -20.31 35.77
CA TYR A 299 -15.35 -19.03 35.14
C TYR A 299 -16.55 -18.10 34.97
N SER A 300 -17.76 -18.53 35.35
CA SER A 300 -18.99 -17.72 35.29
C SER A 300 -18.88 -16.37 36.01
N GLY A 301 -18.17 -16.33 37.15
CA GLY A 301 -17.89 -15.11 37.90
C GLY A 301 -17.06 -14.10 37.09
N ALA A 302 -16.03 -14.57 36.39
CA ALA A 302 -15.25 -13.75 35.46
C ALA A 302 -16.10 -13.29 34.26
N LEU A 303 -16.86 -14.19 33.64
CA LEU A 303 -17.74 -13.86 32.49
C LEU A 303 -18.82 -12.81 32.85
N SER A 304 -19.18 -12.72 34.13
CA SER A 304 -20.14 -11.76 34.65
C SER A 304 -19.50 -10.44 35.14
N ASP A 305 -18.17 -10.36 35.18
CA ASP A 305 -17.47 -9.15 35.61
C ASP A 305 -17.80 -7.98 34.63
N PRO A 306 -18.10 -6.77 35.14
CA PRO A 306 -18.41 -5.62 34.29
C PRO A 306 -17.24 -5.18 33.41
N ARG A 307 -16.00 -5.50 33.77
CA ARG A 307 -14.79 -5.23 32.98
C ARG A 307 -14.56 -6.28 31.89
N TYR A 308 -15.34 -7.35 31.84
CA TYR A 308 -15.14 -8.41 30.86
C TYR A 308 -15.37 -7.91 29.42
N LEU A 309 -14.49 -8.31 28.49
CA LEU A 309 -14.56 -7.92 27.09
C LEU A 309 -15.82 -8.48 26.45
N ARG A 310 -16.62 -7.58 25.87
CA ARG A 310 -17.89 -7.89 25.20
C ARG A 310 -17.90 -7.40 23.77
N VAL A 311 -18.54 -8.17 22.90
CA VAL A 311 -18.85 -7.79 21.50
C VAL A 311 -20.36 -7.87 21.31
N GLY A 312 -21.00 -6.72 21.08
CA GLY A 312 -22.47 -6.63 21.07
C GLY A 312 -23.09 -7.07 22.40
N GLY A 313 -22.45 -6.73 23.53
CA GLY A 313 -22.89 -7.09 24.88
C GLY A 313 -22.58 -8.51 25.36
N ARG A 314 -22.13 -9.41 24.47
CA ARG A 314 -21.87 -10.83 24.77
C ARG A 314 -20.42 -11.05 25.23
N PRO A 315 -20.16 -11.76 26.36
CA PRO A 315 -18.81 -12.10 26.80
C PRO A 315 -18.05 -12.92 25.76
N VAL A 316 -16.78 -12.59 25.51
CA VAL A 316 -15.90 -13.37 24.63
C VAL A 316 -15.10 -14.42 25.42
N LEU A 317 -15.25 -15.70 25.09
CA LEU A 317 -14.47 -16.80 25.64
C LEU A 317 -13.66 -17.46 24.52
N VAL A 318 -12.34 -17.52 24.67
CA VAL A 318 -11.42 -18.12 23.70
C VAL A 318 -11.04 -19.53 24.14
N VAL A 319 -11.01 -20.48 23.23
CA VAL A 319 -10.47 -21.84 23.43
C VAL A 319 -9.31 -22.05 22.47
N PHE A 320 -8.16 -22.49 22.99
CA PHE A 320 -6.92 -22.56 22.22
C PHE A 320 -6.97 -23.67 21.15
N ARG A 321 -7.49 -24.84 21.47
CA ARG A 321 -7.50 -26.03 20.60
C ARG A 321 -8.85 -26.75 20.65
N PRO A 322 -9.90 -26.19 20.02
CA PRO A 322 -11.24 -26.79 20.07
C PRO A 322 -11.28 -28.22 19.51
N GLU A 323 -10.31 -28.61 18.66
CA GLU A 323 -10.22 -29.96 18.10
C GLU A 323 -9.90 -31.06 19.12
N LEU A 324 -9.43 -30.69 20.33
CA LEU A 324 -9.18 -31.64 21.42
C LEU A 324 -10.45 -32.02 22.18
N LEU A 325 -11.54 -31.27 22.00
CA LEU A 325 -12.82 -31.57 22.62
C LEU A 325 -13.48 -32.78 21.92
N PRO A 326 -14.08 -33.74 22.67
CA PRO A 326 -14.70 -34.93 22.08
C PRO A 326 -15.86 -34.60 21.12
N ASP A 327 -16.69 -33.62 21.49
CA ASP A 327 -17.73 -33.04 20.64
C ASP A 327 -17.82 -31.53 20.93
N PRO A 328 -17.01 -30.69 20.25
CA PRO A 328 -16.93 -29.26 20.53
C PRO A 328 -18.26 -28.54 20.34
N ALA A 329 -19.10 -28.99 19.39
CA ALA A 329 -20.40 -28.40 19.15
C ALA A 329 -21.39 -28.71 20.29
N ALA A 330 -21.33 -29.91 20.87
CA ALA A 330 -22.09 -30.23 22.08
C ALA A 330 -21.59 -29.47 23.30
N THR A 331 -20.28 -29.35 23.48
CA THR A 331 -19.65 -28.54 24.54
C THR A 331 -20.09 -27.07 24.44
N ALA A 332 -20.04 -26.47 23.25
CA ALA A 332 -20.50 -25.12 23.01
C ALA A 332 -21.98 -24.91 23.37
N ARG A 333 -22.85 -25.88 23.05
CA ARG A 333 -24.28 -25.84 23.44
C ARG A 333 -24.44 -25.89 24.96
N ARG A 334 -23.76 -26.81 25.64
CA ARG A 334 -23.78 -26.93 27.10
C ARG A 334 -23.38 -25.63 27.80
N TRP A 335 -22.28 -25.02 27.35
CA TRP A 335 -21.81 -23.75 27.92
C TRP A 335 -22.82 -22.61 27.72
N ARG A 336 -23.36 -22.44 26.51
CA ARG A 336 -24.36 -21.40 26.23
C ARG A 336 -25.66 -21.61 27.02
N GLU A 337 -26.16 -22.84 27.09
CA GLU A 337 -27.34 -23.19 27.88
C GLU A 337 -27.12 -22.88 29.37
N TRP A 338 -26.01 -23.37 29.93
CA TRP A 338 -25.67 -23.12 31.32
C TRP A 338 -25.55 -21.61 31.62
N CYS A 339 -24.83 -20.85 30.78
CA CYS A 339 -24.67 -19.40 30.94
C CYS A 339 -25.99 -18.63 30.88
N ARG A 340 -26.91 -19.01 29.97
CA ARG A 340 -28.25 -18.42 29.89
C ARG A 340 -29.07 -18.70 31.14
N ASP A 341 -29.05 -19.94 31.63
CA ASP A 341 -29.84 -20.37 32.78
C ASP A 341 -29.34 -19.78 34.11
N HIS A 342 -28.06 -19.38 34.18
CA HIS A 342 -27.42 -18.85 35.39
C HIS A 342 -27.13 -17.34 35.34
N GLY A 343 -27.71 -16.62 34.38
CA GLY A 343 -27.70 -15.15 34.36
C GLY A 343 -26.43 -14.50 33.78
N VAL A 344 -25.50 -15.27 33.22
CA VAL A 344 -24.35 -14.76 32.44
C VAL A 344 -24.82 -14.21 31.08
N GLY A 345 -25.88 -14.83 30.52
CA GLY A 345 -26.44 -14.49 29.22
C GLY A 345 -25.81 -15.29 28.07
N GLU A 346 -25.94 -14.77 26.84
CA GLU A 346 -25.35 -15.40 25.66
C GLU A 346 -23.85 -15.08 25.57
N ILE A 347 -23.03 -16.10 25.29
CA ILE A 347 -21.57 -15.97 25.17
C ILE A 347 -21.10 -16.15 23.72
N LEU A 348 -20.02 -15.47 23.38
CA LEU A 348 -19.29 -15.65 22.13
C LEU A 348 -18.12 -16.60 22.35
N LEU A 349 -18.02 -17.62 21.51
CA LEU A 349 -16.93 -18.58 21.53
C LEU A 349 -15.99 -18.31 20.36
N ALA A 350 -14.70 -18.23 20.66
CA ALA A 350 -13.67 -18.06 19.64
C ALA A 350 -12.56 -19.11 19.75
N SER A 351 -11.96 -19.47 18.62
CA SER A 351 -10.85 -20.44 18.58
C SER A 351 -9.61 -19.85 17.93
N THR A 352 -8.42 -20.13 18.47
CA THR A 352 -7.17 -19.70 17.82
C THR A 352 -6.84 -20.59 16.63
N LEU A 353 -6.30 -19.98 15.57
CA LEU A 353 -5.82 -20.67 14.37
C LEU A 353 -4.35 -21.07 14.55
N SER A 354 -4.03 -21.72 15.66
CA SER A 354 -2.65 -22.06 16.05
C SER A 354 -2.16 -23.38 15.45
N PHE A 355 -3.03 -24.40 15.37
CA PHE A 355 -2.67 -25.74 14.87
C PHE A 355 -3.59 -26.26 13.76
N VAL A 356 -4.85 -25.81 13.75
CA VAL A 356 -5.88 -26.27 12.82
C VAL A 356 -6.57 -25.07 12.17
N HIS A 357 -6.64 -25.07 10.83
CA HIS A 357 -7.31 -24.04 10.04
C HIS A 357 -8.67 -24.54 9.58
N ARG A 358 -9.65 -24.52 10.48
CA ARG A 358 -11.03 -24.92 10.20
C ARG A 358 -11.98 -23.78 10.52
N ASP A 359 -13.15 -23.83 9.89
CA ASP A 359 -14.22 -22.89 10.16
C ASP A 359 -14.71 -23.07 11.61
N PRO A 360 -14.72 -22.02 12.44
CA PRO A 360 -15.14 -22.12 13.84
C PRO A 360 -16.57 -22.64 13.99
N ARG A 361 -17.42 -22.44 12.98
CA ARG A 361 -18.81 -22.92 13.00
C ARG A 361 -18.90 -24.44 13.02
N GLU A 362 -17.89 -25.15 12.53
CA GLU A 362 -17.80 -26.62 12.62
C GLU A 362 -17.68 -27.09 14.07
N PHE A 363 -17.17 -26.25 14.96
CA PHE A 363 -17.05 -26.48 16.40
C PHE A 363 -18.24 -25.91 17.18
N GLY A 364 -19.21 -25.30 16.50
CA GLY A 364 -20.29 -24.53 17.15
C GLY A 364 -19.83 -23.16 17.68
N PHE A 365 -18.65 -22.68 17.28
CA PHE A 365 -18.06 -21.41 17.71
C PHE A 365 -18.40 -20.27 16.74
N ASP A 366 -18.21 -19.04 17.19
CA ASP A 366 -18.61 -17.83 16.46
C ASP A 366 -17.47 -17.25 15.61
N TYR A 367 -16.26 -17.18 16.18
CA TYR A 367 -15.11 -16.52 15.55
C TYR A 367 -13.85 -17.38 15.59
N ALA A 368 -12.98 -17.17 14.63
CA ALA A 368 -11.59 -17.59 14.70
C ALA A 368 -10.67 -16.41 15.06
N ILE A 369 -9.51 -16.69 15.62
CA ILE A 369 -8.47 -15.72 15.94
C ILE A 369 -7.20 -16.14 15.22
N GLU A 370 -6.69 -15.31 14.32
CA GLU A 370 -5.35 -15.51 13.76
C GLU A 370 -4.30 -15.43 14.88
N PHE A 371 -3.36 -16.37 14.91
CA PHE A 371 -2.41 -16.51 16.02
C PHE A 371 -0.97 -16.62 15.47
N PRO A 372 -0.41 -15.53 14.90
CA PRO A 372 0.93 -15.59 14.34
C PRO A 372 2.01 -15.80 15.43
N PRO A 373 3.18 -16.37 15.06
CA PRO A 373 3.61 -16.71 13.69
C PRO A 373 3.01 -17.98 13.12
N ASN A 374 2.19 -18.70 13.89
CA ASN A 374 1.60 -19.95 13.42
C ASN A 374 0.86 -19.70 12.10
N SER A 375 1.18 -20.55 11.13
CA SER A 375 0.49 -20.60 9.83
C SER A 375 0.74 -19.43 8.91
N ALA A 376 1.66 -18.55 9.28
CA ALA A 376 2.16 -17.50 8.42
C ALA A 376 3.27 -17.98 7.48
N SER A 377 3.86 -19.16 7.70
CA SER A 377 4.91 -19.81 6.89
C SER A 377 5.90 -18.84 6.22
N PRO A 378 6.64 -18.02 7.00
CA PRO A 378 7.67 -17.13 6.47
C PRO A 378 8.84 -17.91 5.84
N LEU A 379 9.66 -17.22 5.05
CA LEU A 379 10.83 -17.75 4.38
C LEU A 379 11.84 -18.24 5.41
N ASN A 380 12.23 -19.50 5.29
CA ASN A 380 13.30 -20.09 6.10
C ASN A 380 14.65 -19.59 5.56
N ILE A 381 15.40 -18.88 6.39
CA ILE A 381 16.72 -18.29 6.08
C ILE A 381 17.84 -18.95 6.89
N THR A 382 17.58 -20.12 7.49
CA THR A 382 18.54 -20.79 8.38
C THR A 382 19.89 -21.02 7.70
N ASP A 383 19.87 -21.48 6.44
CA ASP A 383 21.09 -21.80 5.68
C ASP A 383 21.85 -20.54 5.22
N ASP A 384 21.22 -19.37 5.25
CA ASP A 384 21.82 -18.08 4.90
C ASP A 384 22.51 -17.39 6.10
N MET A 385 22.32 -17.93 7.31
CA MET A 385 22.81 -17.34 8.55
C MET A 385 24.06 -18.04 9.09
N GLU A 386 25.00 -17.26 9.63
CA GLU A 386 26.13 -17.81 10.40
C GLU A 386 25.69 -18.20 11.82
N THR A 387 25.51 -19.50 12.04
CA THR A 387 25.07 -20.06 13.33
C THR A 387 26.21 -20.69 14.14
N GLU A 388 26.10 -20.69 15.47
CA GLU A 388 27.02 -21.40 16.36
C GLU A 388 27.06 -22.92 16.07
N PRO A 389 28.21 -23.59 16.30
CA PRO A 389 28.31 -25.04 16.15
C PRO A 389 27.28 -25.78 17.02
N GLY A 390 26.44 -26.60 16.38
CA GLY A 390 25.43 -27.42 17.06
C GLY A 390 24.04 -26.79 17.15
N PHE A 391 23.83 -25.61 16.58
CA PHE A 391 22.49 -25.06 16.35
C PHE A 391 21.69 -25.96 15.39
N ARG A 392 20.46 -26.30 15.77
CA ARG A 392 19.50 -27.16 15.06
C ARG A 392 18.11 -26.52 14.97
N GLY A 393 17.98 -25.27 15.42
CA GLY A 393 16.77 -24.49 15.35
C GLY A 393 16.45 -24.05 13.93
N THR A 394 15.37 -23.27 13.79
CA THR A 394 14.95 -22.72 12.50
C THR A 394 14.85 -21.20 12.58
N ILE A 395 15.46 -20.52 11.63
CA ILE A 395 15.46 -19.06 11.51
C ILE A 395 14.61 -18.67 10.30
N TYR A 396 13.63 -17.82 10.54
CA TYR A 396 12.71 -17.30 9.52
C TYR A 396 12.89 -15.79 9.34
N ASP A 397 12.68 -15.27 8.13
CA ASP A 397 12.68 -13.81 7.91
C ASP A 397 11.40 -13.17 8.44
N GLY A 398 11.50 -12.49 9.59
CA GLY A 398 10.39 -11.80 10.23
C GLY A 398 9.87 -10.59 9.45
N LYS A 399 10.70 -9.96 8.60
CA LYS A 399 10.29 -8.80 7.80
C LYS A 399 9.23 -9.18 6.76
N GLU A 400 9.23 -10.44 6.34
CA GLU A 400 8.30 -10.93 5.33
C GLU A 400 6.84 -10.89 5.82
N LEU A 401 6.59 -11.10 7.13
CA LEU A 401 5.25 -11.02 7.70
C LEU A 401 4.65 -9.62 7.52
N SER A 402 5.47 -8.60 7.76
CA SER A 402 5.10 -7.20 7.51
C SER A 402 4.88 -6.93 6.02
N GLN A 403 5.71 -7.48 5.14
CA GLN A 403 5.58 -7.32 3.68
C GLN A 403 4.30 -7.99 3.15
N ARG A 404 4.02 -9.23 3.53
CA ARG A 404 2.80 -9.98 3.14
C ARG A 404 1.52 -9.28 3.60
N SER A 405 1.57 -8.54 4.70
CA SER A 405 0.41 -7.81 5.22
C SER A 405 -0.14 -6.70 4.30
N HIS A 406 0.60 -6.26 3.28
CA HIS A 406 0.09 -5.27 2.31
C HIS A 406 -1.08 -5.82 1.48
N HIS A 407 -1.20 -7.15 1.39
CA HIS A 407 -2.19 -7.85 0.59
C HIS A 407 -2.86 -8.96 1.40
N LEU A 408 -3.59 -8.57 2.44
CA LEU A 408 -4.36 -9.51 3.26
C LEU A 408 -5.55 -10.08 2.46
N PRO A 409 -5.62 -11.39 2.22
CA PRO A 409 -6.84 -11.99 1.68
C PRO A 409 -7.97 -11.88 2.71
N PRO A 410 -9.23 -11.65 2.30
CA PRO A 410 -10.36 -11.71 3.23
C PRO A 410 -10.38 -13.05 3.98
N PRO A 411 -10.71 -13.07 5.28
CA PRO A 411 -10.85 -14.34 6.00
C PRO A 411 -11.96 -15.21 5.39
N LEU A 412 -11.75 -16.53 5.39
CA LEU A 412 -12.70 -17.49 4.81
C LEU A 412 -13.98 -17.66 5.64
N PHE A 413 -13.93 -17.28 6.90
CA PHE A 413 -15.00 -17.37 7.90
C PHE A 413 -14.84 -16.21 8.88
N PRO A 414 -15.78 -15.97 9.82
CA PRO A 414 -15.65 -14.89 10.78
C PRO A 414 -14.35 -15.01 11.58
N THR A 415 -13.46 -14.03 11.43
CA THR A 415 -12.12 -14.07 12.00
C THR A 415 -11.70 -12.69 12.50
N TRP A 416 -11.22 -12.63 13.74
CA TRP A 416 -10.44 -11.51 14.24
C TRP A 416 -8.97 -11.68 13.83
N ARG A 417 -8.41 -10.64 13.24
CA ARG A 417 -7.04 -10.65 12.73
C ARG A 417 -6.04 -10.70 13.86
N GLY A 418 -4.85 -11.19 13.56
CA GLY A 418 -3.78 -11.42 14.53
C GLY A 418 -2.46 -10.86 14.05
N VAL A 419 -1.69 -10.28 14.96
CA VAL A 419 -0.30 -9.84 14.73
C VAL A 419 0.61 -10.28 15.87
N THR A 420 1.92 -10.33 15.63
CA THR A 420 2.92 -10.56 16.67
C THR A 420 4.09 -9.58 16.51
N PRO A 421 4.63 -8.99 17.60
CA PRO A 421 5.80 -8.11 17.53
C PRO A 421 7.05 -8.83 17.02
N ALA A 422 7.30 -10.03 17.55
CA ALA A 422 8.42 -10.90 17.22
C ALA A 422 8.12 -12.32 17.74
N TRP A 423 8.98 -13.28 17.40
CA TRP A 423 8.94 -14.63 17.98
C TRP A 423 10.34 -15.22 18.09
N ASP A 424 10.67 -15.78 19.24
CA ASP A 424 11.93 -16.43 19.55
C ASP A 424 11.81 -17.32 20.79
N ASN A 425 11.61 -18.63 20.61
CA ASN A 425 11.49 -19.59 21.70
C ASN A 425 12.80 -20.34 22.03
N GLU A 426 13.94 -19.83 21.58
CA GLU A 426 15.28 -20.33 21.98
C GLU A 426 15.47 -20.42 23.51
N PRO A 427 14.98 -19.49 24.36
CA PRO A 427 15.07 -19.64 25.82
C PRO A 427 14.38 -20.89 26.37
N ARG A 428 13.32 -21.38 25.72
CA ARG A 428 12.62 -22.63 26.06
C ARG A 428 13.25 -23.85 25.42
N ARG A 429 13.89 -23.68 24.26
CA ARG A 429 14.45 -24.77 23.43
C ARG A 429 15.90 -24.46 23.01
N PRO A 430 16.87 -24.56 23.94
CA PRO A 430 18.24 -24.17 23.64
C PRO A 430 18.83 -24.97 22.47
N ASN A 431 19.30 -24.26 21.44
CA ASN A 431 19.80 -24.73 20.15
C ASN A 431 18.76 -25.36 19.21
N GLU A 432 17.49 -25.45 19.58
CA GLU A 432 16.43 -26.11 18.80
C GLU A 432 15.22 -25.19 18.59
N GLY A 433 15.32 -23.92 18.99
CA GLY A 433 14.24 -22.94 18.91
C GLY A 433 13.93 -22.48 17.48
N MET A 434 12.75 -21.86 17.34
CA MET A 434 12.31 -21.12 16.18
C MET A 434 12.43 -19.62 16.46
N THR A 435 13.06 -18.88 15.55
CA THR A 435 13.25 -17.42 15.66
C THR A 435 12.78 -16.70 14.39
N LEU A 436 11.97 -15.65 14.55
CA LEU A 436 11.72 -14.64 13.53
C LEU A 436 12.82 -13.59 13.60
N HIS A 437 13.76 -13.63 12.65
CA HIS A 437 14.87 -12.71 12.60
C HIS A 437 14.49 -11.39 11.90
N GLY A 438 15.01 -10.27 12.41
CA GLY A 438 14.81 -8.94 11.79
C GLY A 438 13.48 -8.26 12.10
N CYS A 439 12.73 -8.73 13.10
CA CYS A 439 11.56 -8.02 13.63
C CYS A 439 11.98 -6.73 14.36
N THR A 440 11.29 -5.64 14.08
CA THR A 440 11.51 -4.31 14.70
C THR A 440 10.17 -3.62 14.96
N PRO A 441 10.11 -2.60 15.85
CA PRO A 441 8.90 -1.81 16.06
C PRO A 441 8.28 -1.26 14.77
N GLU A 442 9.09 -0.85 13.78
CA GLU A 442 8.60 -0.30 12.51
C GLU A 442 7.94 -1.37 11.63
N THR A 443 8.53 -2.57 11.57
CA THR A 443 7.97 -3.68 10.79
C THR A 443 6.67 -4.18 11.42
N PHE A 444 6.61 -4.22 12.75
CA PHE A 444 5.39 -4.52 13.51
C PHE A 444 4.32 -3.44 13.33
N GLN A 445 4.66 -2.15 13.45
CA GLN A 445 3.72 -1.05 13.22
C GLN A 445 3.10 -1.16 11.83
N ARG A 446 3.92 -1.38 10.80
CA ARG A 446 3.43 -1.51 9.42
C ARG A 446 2.46 -2.69 9.27
N TRP A 447 2.76 -3.81 9.91
CA TRP A 447 1.86 -4.97 9.90
C TRP A 447 0.54 -4.66 10.61
N LEU A 448 0.60 -4.12 11.84
CA LEU A 448 -0.57 -3.75 12.62
C LEU A 448 -1.41 -2.68 11.91
N LEU A 449 -0.79 -1.73 11.22
CA LEU A 449 -1.46 -0.71 10.42
C LEU A 449 -2.24 -1.33 9.26
N ASN A 450 -1.64 -2.25 8.53
CA ASN A 450 -2.30 -2.93 7.42
C ASN A 450 -3.47 -3.80 7.90
N VAL A 451 -3.26 -4.58 8.97
CA VAL A 451 -4.32 -5.37 9.63
C VAL A 451 -5.42 -4.48 10.19
N GLY A 452 -5.06 -3.34 10.76
CA GLY A 452 -6.00 -2.39 11.34
C GLY A 452 -6.86 -1.71 10.28
N ARG A 453 -6.27 -1.32 9.16
CA ARG A 453 -6.98 -0.81 7.98
C ARG A 453 -7.95 -1.86 7.41
N ASP A 454 -7.50 -3.11 7.21
CA ASP A 454 -8.37 -4.21 6.76
C ASP A 454 -9.54 -4.44 7.73
N THR A 455 -9.26 -4.48 9.03
CA THR A 455 -10.27 -4.71 10.07
C THR A 455 -11.31 -3.60 10.06
N ARG A 456 -10.87 -2.34 10.04
CA ARG A 456 -11.77 -1.19 9.99
C ARG A 456 -12.62 -1.16 8.72
N GLN A 457 -12.04 -1.54 7.57
CA GLN A 457 -12.76 -1.59 6.30
C GLN A 457 -13.82 -2.69 6.28
N ARG A 458 -13.51 -3.89 6.77
CA ARG A 458 -14.43 -5.03 6.73
C ARG A 458 -15.47 -5.02 7.84
N VAL A 459 -15.12 -4.51 9.02
CA VAL A 459 -15.95 -4.62 10.22
C VAL A 459 -16.64 -3.29 10.52
N ARG A 460 -17.94 -3.25 10.22
CA ARG A 460 -18.77 -2.04 10.39
C ARG A 460 -19.00 -1.67 11.85
N ASN A 461 -19.24 -2.66 12.72
CA ASN A 461 -19.49 -2.41 14.13
C ASN A 461 -18.19 -2.16 14.88
N ASP A 462 -18.07 -1.01 15.53
CA ASP A 462 -16.89 -0.59 16.31
C ASP A 462 -16.54 -1.62 17.40
N ASP A 463 -17.55 -2.22 18.04
CA ASP A 463 -17.34 -3.25 19.07
C ASP A 463 -16.63 -4.49 18.53
N ASP A 464 -16.77 -4.79 17.24
CA ASP A 464 -16.27 -6.02 16.62
C ASP A 464 -14.90 -5.82 15.93
N ARG A 465 -14.34 -4.60 15.98
CA ARG A 465 -13.02 -4.27 15.38
C ARG A 465 -11.83 -4.77 16.23
N LEU A 466 -11.94 -5.99 16.75
CA LEU A 466 -10.87 -6.62 17.53
C LEU A 466 -9.70 -7.03 16.64
N VAL A 467 -8.49 -6.75 17.11
CA VAL A 467 -7.23 -7.24 16.52
C VAL A 467 -6.43 -7.88 17.64
N PHE A 468 -6.13 -9.17 17.55
CA PHE A 468 -5.36 -9.87 18.58
C PHE A 468 -3.86 -9.64 18.38
N VAL A 469 -3.15 -9.41 19.48
CA VAL A 469 -1.70 -9.26 19.52
C VAL A 469 -1.12 -10.38 20.37
N ASN A 470 -0.23 -11.17 19.78
CA ASN A 470 0.56 -12.18 20.48
C ASN A 470 1.97 -11.62 20.76
N ALA A 471 2.27 -11.10 21.95
CA ALA A 471 1.46 -10.99 23.16
C ALA A 471 1.82 -9.74 23.97
N TRP A 472 1.21 -9.55 25.15
CA TRP A 472 1.62 -8.53 26.11
C TRP A 472 2.99 -8.86 26.71
N ASN A 473 3.15 -10.07 27.28
CA ASN A 473 4.29 -10.45 28.13
C ASN A 473 4.82 -11.89 27.90
N GLU A 474 4.79 -12.42 26.67
CA GLU A 474 5.32 -13.77 26.36
C GLU A 474 6.85 -13.73 26.13
N TRP A 475 7.60 -13.41 27.20
CA TRP A 475 9.04 -13.09 27.13
C TRP A 475 9.93 -14.24 26.65
N ALA A 476 9.67 -15.48 27.07
CA ALA A 476 10.50 -16.62 26.69
C ALA A 476 10.25 -17.11 25.26
N GLU A 477 9.21 -16.60 24.59
CA GLU A 477 8.99 -16.74 23.15
C GLU A 477 9.26 -15.43 22.41
N GLY A 478 9.88 -14.44 23.07
CA GLY A 478 10.25 -13.17 22.47
C GLY A 478 9.07 -12.32 21.96
N ALA A 479 7.83 -12.70 22.26
CA ALA A 479 6.59 -12.13 21.75
C ALA A 479 5.93 -11.23 22.82
N TYR A 480 6.47 -10.04 23.04
CA TYR A 480 5.97 -9.11 24.06
C TYR A 480 5.86 -7.68 23.53
N LEU A 481 4.96 -6.90 24.14
CA LEU A 481 4.84 -5.46 23.93
C LEU A 481 5.51 -4.67 25.05
N GLU A 482 5.75 -5.28 26.21
CA GLU A 482 6.39 -4.63 27.35
C GLU A 482 7.74 -4.00 26.98
N PRO A 483 8.14 -2.89 27.64
CA PRO A 483 9.38 -2.22 27.31
C PRO A 483 10.60 -3.10 27.60
N ASP A 484 11.58 -3.08 26.70
CA ASP A 484 12.86 -3.80 26.82
C ASP A 484 14.06 -2.83 26.73
N GLU A 485 15.27 -3.31 27.01
CA GLU A 485 16.48 -2.47 26.95
C GLU A 485 16.91 -2.09 25.51
N GLU A 486 16.44 -2.81 24.49
CA GLU A 486 16.87 -2.62 23.10
C GLU A 486 16.04 -1.56 22.37
N PHE A 487 14.73 -1.70 22.47
CA PHE A 487 13.73 -0.87 21.80
C PHE A 487 12.94 0.00 22.78
N GLY A 488 13.21 -0.04 24.09
CA GLY A 488 12.50 0.77 25.08
C GLY A 488 10.98 0.64 24.91
N TYR A 489 10.30 1.76 24.70
CA TYR A 489 8.85 1.80 24.46
C TYR A 489 8.42 1.57 22.99
N GLY A 490 9.32 1.14 22.12
CA GLY A 490 9.13 1.07 20.66
C GLY A 490 7.90 0.25 20.24
N TRP A 491 7.73 -0.95 20.79
CA TRP A 491 6.57 -1.81 20.50
C TRP A 491 5.24 -1.16 20.89
N LEU A 492 5.21 -0.45 22.02
CA LEU A 492 4.03 0.27 22.50
C LEU A 492 3.75 1.52 21.65
N HIS A 493 4.77 2.27 21.24
CA HIS A 493 4.61 3.40 20.32
C HIS A 493 4.12 2.95 18.95
N ALA A 494 4.56 1.79 18.45
CA ALA A 494 4.03 1.21 17.22
C ALA A 494 2.51 0.98 17.27
N VAL A 495 1.98 0.51 18.41
CA VAL A 495 0.51 0.39 18.60
C VAL A 495 -0.16 1.75 18.60
N ARG A 496 0.37 2.71 19.35
CA ARG A 496 -0.19 4.06 19.47
C ARG A 496 -0.21 4.79 18.13
N ASP A 497 0.93 4.85 17.46
CA ASP A 497 1.10 5.51 16.17
C ASP A 497 0.17 4.88 15.11
N THR A 498 -0.08 3.57 15.20
CA THR A 498 -1.07 2.91 14.33
C THR A 498 -2.49 3.43 14.56
N GLN A 499 -2.92 3.59 15.82
CA GLN A 499 -4.26 4.12 16.14
C GLN A 499 -4.42 5.54 15.60
N GLU A 500 -3.42 6.40 15.81
CA GLU A 500 -3.40 7.79 15.35
C GLU A 500 -3.39 7.86 13.82
N GLU A 501 -2.58 7.04 13.15
CA GLU A 501 -2.50 7.00 11.68
C GLU A 501 -3.81 6.50 11.05
N ILE A 502 -4.42 5.44 11.59
CA ILE A 502 -5.72 4.96 11.08
C ILE A 502 -6.79 6.04 11.29
N ALA A 503 -6.80 6.73 12.44
CA ALA A 503 -7.75 7.79 12.71
C ALA A 503 -7.60 8.97 11.73
N GLY A 504 -6.36 9.38 11.44
CA GLY A 504 -6.04 10.48 10.51
C GLY A 504 -6.36 10.22 9.04
N ILE A 505 -6.53 8.95 8.63
CA ILE A 505 -6.89 8.59 7.24
C ILE A 505 -8.36 8.88 6.92
N THR A 506 -9.21 9.00 7.93
CA THR A 506 -10.66 9.11 7.65
C THR A 506 -11.19 10.48 7.32
N GLU A 507 -10.51 11.55 7.70
CA GLU A 507 -10.91 12.89 7.30
C GLU A 507 -9.63 13.71 7.17
N GLY A 508 -9.17 13.90 5.93
CA GLY A 508 -8.30 15.04 5.69
C GLY A 508 -8.95 16.28 6.32
N THR A 509 -8.20 17.06 7.07
CA THR A 509 -8.74 18.28 7.71
C THR A 509 -8.89 19.43 6.70
N GLY A 510 -8.36 19.25 5.49
CA GLY A 510 -8.47 20.21 4.39
C GLY A 510 -9.82 20.18 3.66
N PRO A 511 -10.03 21.12 2.72
CA PRO A 511 -11.26 21.21 1.92
C PRO A 511 -11.66 19.89 1.24
N GLY A 512 -12.97 19.66 1.11
CA GLY A 512 -13.55 18.47 0.51
C GLY A 512 -13.48 18.45 -1.02
N VAL A 513 -12.91 17.39 -1.59
CA VAL A 513 -12.81 17.14 -3.03
C VAL A 513 -13.46 15.82 -3.40
N LEU A 514 -14.37 15.85 -4.37
CA LEU A 514 -14.94 14.67 -5.01
C LEU A 514 -14.12 14.27 -6.23
N VAL A 515 -13.89 12.97 -6.40
CA VAL A 515 -13.41 12.40 -7.67
C VAL A 515 -14.56 11.58 -8.27
N VAL A 516 -15.06 11.98 -9.43
CA VAL A 516 -16.21 11.32 -10.08
C VAL A 516 -15.72 10.50 -11.26
N THR A 517 -15.91 9.17 -11.20
CA THR A 517 -15.51 8.21 -12.24
C THR A 517 -16.73 7.46 -12.79
N HIS A 518 -16.72 7.12 -14.07
CA HIS A 518 -17.87 6.48 -14.73
C HIS A 518 -18.07 5.01 -14.32
N ASP A 519 -17.00 4.29 -13.97
CA ASP A 519 -17.05 2.99 -13.32
C ASP A 519 -15.75 2.70 -12.53
N LEU A 520 -15.61 1.48 -12.00
CA LEU A 520 -14.43 1.01 -11.28
C LEU A 520 -13.77 -0.21 -11.95
N GLN A 521 -13.87 -0.34 -13.27
CA GLN A 521 -13.22 -1.40 -14.05
C GLN A 521 -11.73 -1.12 -14.25
N ARG A 522 -10.97 -2.12 -14.74
CA ARG A 522 -9.52 -2.03 -14.95
C ARG A 522 -9.15 -1.39 -16.29
N HIS A 523 -9.56 -0.15 -16.53
CA HIS A 523 -9.11 0.62 -17.69
C HIS A 523 -8.23 1.81 -17.30
N GLY A 524 -7.56 2.38 -18.30
CA GLY A 524 -6.59 3.47 -18.08
C GLY A 524 -7.19 4.68 -17.36
N ALA A 525 -8.44 5.04 -17.66
CA ALA A 525 -9.13 6.17 -17.03
C ALA A 525 -9.32 5.97 -15.52
N GLN A 526 -9.66 4.76 -15.07
CA GLN A 526 -9.87 4.41 -13.66
C GLN A 526 -8.55 4.37 -12.90
N PHE A 527 -7.46 3.92 -13.53
CA PHE A 527 -6.12 4.07 -12.95
C PHE A 527 -5.72 5.54 -12.77
N GLY A 528 -6.08 6.40 -13.74
CA GLY A 528 -5.92 7.85 -13.64
C GLY A 528 -6.73 8.47 -12.51
N ALA A 529 -8.00 8.09 -12.37
CA ALA A 529 -8.87 8.55 -11.27
C ALA A 529 -8.36 8.06 -9.89
N LEU A 530 -7.89 6.81 -9.79
CA LEU A 530 -7.30 6.27 -8.57
C LEU A 530 -6.00 7.00 -8.21
N ALA A 531 -5.17 7.33 -9.19
CA ALA A 531 -3.97 8.14 -8.97
C ALA A 531 -4.33 9.54 -8.47
N LEU A 532 -5.40 10.14 -8.99
CA LEU A 532 -5.90 11.44 -8.54
C LEU A 532 -6.35 11.39 -7.09
N VAL A 533 -7.12 10.37 -6.69
CA VAL A 533 -7.54 10.13 -5.30
C VAL A 533 -6.33 10.07 -4.36
N ARG A 534 -5.31 9.26 -4.72
CA ARG A 534 -4.07 9.13 -3.93
C ARG A 534 -3.32 10.44 -3.79
N GLU A 535 -3.24 11.22 -4.85
CA GLU A 535 -2.54 12.51 -4.84
C GLU A 535 -3.26 13.52 -3.95
N LEU A 536 -4.59 13.59 -4.05
CA LEU A 536 -5.41 14.49 -3.22
C LEU A 536 -5.26 14.18 -1.72
N ILE A 537 -5.27 12.90 -1.35
CA ILE A 537 -5.04 12.46 0.04
C ILE A 537 -3.63 12.86 0.49
N ARG A 538 -2.60 12.64 -0.35
CA ARG A 538 -1.22 13.04 -0.05
C ARG A 538 -1.10 14.56 0.15
N LEU A 539 -1.86 15.33 -0.61
CA LEU A 539 -1.96 16.79 -0.53
C LEU A 539 -2.85 17.27 0.63
N GLY A 540 -3.32 16.37 1.50
CA GLY A 540 -4.10 16.70 2.70
C GLY A 540 -5.55 17.11 2.40
N ARG A 541 -6.13 16.69 1.27
CA ARG A 541 -7.53 16.98 0.91
C ARG A 541 -8.46 15.86 1.38
N ARG A 542 -9.59 16.25 1.98
CA ARG A 542 -10.65 15.32 2.33
C ARG A 542 -11.28 14.81 1.04
N THR A 543 -10.99 13.56 0.68
CA THR A 543 -11.29 13.04 -0.65
C THR A 543 -12.37 11.98 -0.58
N ARG A 544 -13.30 11.98 -1.53
CA ARG A 544 -14.35 10.96 -1.67
C ARG A 544 -14.57 10.62 -3.15
N THR A 545 -14.80 9.36 -3.45
CA THR A 545 -15.01 8.91 -4.82
C THR A 545 -16.50 8.70 -5.07
N VAL A 546 -17.03 9.26 -6.16
CA VAL A 546 -18.36 8.92 -6.67
C VAL A 546 -18.18 8.07 -7.92
N ALA A 547 -18.64 6.82 -7.88
CA ALA A 547 -18.54 5.89 -8.99
C ALA A 547 -19.92 5.64 -9.60
N LEU A 548 -20.06 5.81 -10.92
CA LEU A 548 -21.33 5.65 -11.64
C LEU A 548 -21.58 4.19 -12.10
N GLY A 549 -20.68 3.28 -11.71
CA GLY A 549 -20.74 1.86 -11.99
C GLY A 549 -19.69 1.08 -11.19
N GLY A 550 -20.00 -0.16 -10.84
CA GLY A 550 -19.08 -1.04 -10.10
C GLY A 550 -17.88 -1.49 -10.94
N GLY A 551 -16.96 -2.24 -10.32
CA GLY A 551 -15.87 -2.88 -11.05
C GLY A 551 -14.77 -3.45 -10.17
N THR A 552 -13.81 -4.12 -10.79
CA THR A 552 -12.76 -4.88 -10.11
C THR A 552 -11.74 -4.03 -9.34
N LEU A 553 -11.71 -2.71 -9.54
CA LEU A 553 -10.91 -1.76 -8.77
C LEU A 553 -11.62 -1.20 -7.53
N HIS A 554 -12.87 -1.61 -7.23
CA HIS A 554 -13.64 -1.06 -6.10
C HIS A 554 -12.85 -1.01 -4.78
N ARG A 555 -12.25 -2.14 -4.37
CA ARG A 555 -11.39 -2.19 -3.18
C ARG A 555 -10.17 -1.29 -3.26
N SER A 556 -9.63 -1.09 -4.46
CA SER A 556 -8.48 -0.21 -4.64
C SER A 556 -8.85 1.24 -4.38
N PHE A 557 -10.05 1.68 -4.78
CA PHE A 557 -10.55 3.02 -4.47
C PHE A 557 -10.95 3.15 -2.99
N GLU A 558 -11.76 2.22 -2.46
CA GLU A 558 -12.19 2.22 -1.05
C GLU A 558 -11.02 2.19 -0.06
N ARG A 559 -9.89 1.58 -0.45
CA ARG A 559 -8.68 1.58 0.37
C ARG A 559 -8.08 2.97 0.54
N GLU A 560 -8.18 3.82 -0.47
CA GLU A 560 -7.61 5.17 -0.44
C GLU A 560 -8.62 6.17 0.12
N ALA A 561 -9.88 6.15 -0.35
CA ALA A 561 -10.94 7.07 0.07
C ALA A 561 -12.32 6.39 0.07
N PRO A 562 -13.31 6.86 0.87
CA PRO A 562 -14.67 6.36 0.79
C PRO A 562 -15.24 6.44 -0.64
N VAL A 563 -16.03 5.43 -1.02
CA VAL A 563 -16.66 5.32 -2.34
C VAL A 563 -18.18 5.32 -2.20
N ASP A 564 -18.84 6.23 -2.90
CA ASP A 564 -20.29 6.21 -3.08
C ASP A 564 -20.61 5.67 -4.47
N LEU A 565 -21.34 4.56 -4.52
CA LEU A 565 -21.72 3.88 -5.76
C LEU A 565 -23.12 4.32 -6.19
N LEU A 566 -23.22 4.98 -7.34
CA LEU A 566 -24.48 5.43 -7.96
C LEU A 566 -24.76 4.63 -9.22
N GLU A 567 -25.33 3.43 -9.07
CA GLU A 567 -25.71 2.58 -10.21
C GLU A 567 -27.05 2.98 -10.84
N SER A 568 -27.90 3.68 -10.07
CA SER A 568 -29.17 4.21 -10.57
C SER A 568 -28.93 5.38 -11.52
N ARG A 569 -29.62 5.38 -12.66
CA ARG A 569 -29.65 6.52 -13.60
C ARG A 569 -30.86 7.43 -13.40
N GLU A 570 -31.59 7.26 -12.30
CA GLU A 570 -32.73 8.13 -11.98
C GLU A 570 -32.26 9.52 -11.51
N PRO A 571 -32.75 10.62 -12.12
CA PRO A 571 -32.37 11.98 -11.73
C PRO A 571 -32.56 12.31 -10.24
N ALA A 572 -33.54 11.68 -9.59
CA ALA A 572 -33.82 11.90 -8.16
C ALA A 572 -32.69 11.40 -7.26
N ASP A 573 -32.09 10.24 -7.60
CA ASP A 573 -30.99 9.66 -6.82
C ASP A 573 -29.71 10.48 -6.98
N ALA A 574 -29.44 10.96 -8.21
CA ALA A 574 -28.32 11.84 -8.51
C ALA A 574 -28.41 13.17 -7.75
N ARG A 575 -29.60 13.81 -7.74
CA ARG A 575 -29.83 15.05 -6.98
C ARG A 575 -29.65 14.83 -5.49
N LYS A 576 -30.25 13.77 -4.95
CA LYS A 576 -30.14 13.44 -3.53
C LYS A 576 -28.69 13.23 -3.10
N LEU A 577 -27.92 12.47 -3.86
CA LEU A 577 -26.50 12.25 -3.59
C LEU A 577 -25.71 13.57 -3.65
N ALA A 578 -25.96 14.41 -4.65
CA ALA A 578 -25.28 15.70 -4.78
C ALA A 578 -25.57 16.62 -3.58
N GLU A 579 -26.83 16.68 -3.13
CA GLU A 579 -27.24 17.44 -1.93
C GLU A 579 -26.57 16.89 -0.65
N GLU A 580 -26.58 15.56 -0.44
CA GLU A 580 -25.92 14.92 0.70
C GLU A 580 -24.40 15.18 0.73
N LEU A 581 -23.73 15.19 -0.42
CA LEU A 581 -22.29 15.48 -0.53
C LEU A 581 -21.99 16.96 -0.27
N ALA A 582 -22.82 17.87 -0.77
CA ALA A 582 -22.69 19.30 -0.49
C ALA A 582 -22.90 19.61 1.01
N GLU A 583 -23.93 19.02 1.63
CA GLU A 583 -24.19 19.12 3.08
C GLU A 583 -23.03 18.55 3.91
N ALA A 584 -22.40 17.48 3.42
CA ALA A 584 -21.21 16.91 4.02
C ALA A 584 -19.95 17.76 3.82
N GLY A 585 -20.03 18.94 3.18
CA GLY A 585 -18.94 19.91 3.03
C GLY A 585 -18.00 19.66 1.86
N PHE A 586 -18.43 18.91 0.84
CA PHE A 586 -17.67 18.77 -0.41
C PHE A 586 -18.05 19.90 -1.37
N THR A 587 -17.07 20.69 -1.78
CA THR A 587 -17.32 21.93 -2.56
C THR A 587 -16.67 21.91 -3.94
N THR A 588 -15.80 20.94 -4.21
CA THR A 588 -15.10 20.78 -5.49
C THR A 588 -15.28 19.36 -5.99
N ALA A 589 -15.55 19.18 -7.29
CA ALA A 589 -15.60 17.88 -7.96
C ALA A 589 -14.68 17.84 -9.18
N LEU A 590 -13.86 16.80 -9.27
CA LEU A 590 -13.04 16.46 -10.43
C LEU A 590 -13.69 15.28 -11.16
N CYS A 591 -14.33 15.57 -12.30
CA CYS A 591 -15.00 14.54 -13.11
C CYS A 591 -14.01 13.96 -14.11
N SER A 592 -13.59 12.71 -13.91
CA SER A 592 -12.38 12.17 -14.53
C SER A 592 -12.48 11.78 -16.00
N SER A 593 -13.66 11.86 -16.61
CA SER A 593 -13.92 11.48 -18.01
C SER A 593 -15.25 12.06 -18.48
N SER A 594 -15.40 12.31 -19.78
CA SER A 594 -16.68 12.78 -20.35
C SER A 594 -17.85 11.82 -20.08
N ALA A 595 -17.55 10.53 -19.85
CA ALA A 595 -18.54 9.52 -19.49
C ALA A 595 -19.23 9.78 -18.14
N SER A 596 -18.59 10.51 -17.21
CA SER A 596 -19.22 10.92 -15.95
C SER A 596 -20.02 12.23 -16.06
N GLY A 597 -20.08 12.83 -17.25
CA GLY A 597 -20.68 14.13 -17.49
C GLY A 597 -22.17 14.25 -17.17
N TRP A 598 -22.91 13.14 -17.19
CA TRP A 598 -24.34 13.16 -16.87
C TRP A 598 -24.66 13.52 -15.41
N LEU A 599 -23.70 13.34 -14.48
CA LEU A 599 -23.87 13.74 -13.07
C LEU A 599 -23.58 15.23 -12.85
N VAL A 600 -22.84 15.88 -13.75
CA VAL A 600 -22.35 17.26 -13.61
C VAL A 600 -23.48 18.29 -13.34
N PRO A 601 -24.63 18.27 -14.04
CA PRO A 601 -25.71 19.23 -13.77
C PRO A 601 -26.19 19.19 -12.32
N TYR A 602 -26.29 18.01 -11.72
CA TYR A 602 -26.79 17.82 -10.36
C TYR A 602 -25.77 18.29 -9.31
N LEU A 603 -24.48 18.05 -9.53
CA LEU A 603 -23.41 18.56 -8.67
C LEU A 603 -23.38 20.08 -8.67
N ARG A 604 -23.53 20.70 -9.84
CA ARG A 604 -23.57 22.15 -9.99
C ARG A 604 -24.80 22.76 -9.34
N ASP A 605 -25.98 22.16 -9.53
CA ASP A 605 -27.22 22.60 -8.88
C ASP A 605 -27.11 22.56 -7.34
N ALA A 606 -26.36 21.59 -6.79
CA ALA A 606 -26.05 21.49 -5.37
C ALA A 606 -24.97 22.48 -4.89
N GLY A 607 -24.43 23.34 -5.78
CA GLY A 607 -23.42 24.35 -5.45
C GLY A 607 -21.98 23.83 -5.40
N ILE A 608 -21.70 22.66 -5.96
CA ILE A 608 -20.36 22.09 -6.04
C ILE A 608 -19.68 22.60 -7.31
N HIS A 609 -18.47 23.15 -7.19
CA HIS A 609 -17.67 23.60 -8.32
C HIS A 609 -17.12 22.40 -9.10
N VAL A 610 -17.41 22.31 -10.40
CA VAL A 610 -17.07 21.14 -11.22
C VAL A 610 -15.96 21.45 -12.24
N THR A 611 -14.87 20.70 -12.14
CA THR A 611 -13.84 20.59 -13.17
C THR A 611 -14.05 19.29 -13.97
N GLY A 612 -14.47 19.42 -15.23
CA GLY A 612 -14.62 18.32 -16.17
C GLY A 612 -13.30 17.99 -16.88
N LEU A 613 -12.86 16.75 -16.84
CA LEU A 613 -11.68 16.27 -17.57
C LEU A 613 -12.14 15.56 -18.86
N VAL A 614 -11.86 16.16 -20.01
CA VAL A 614 -12.27 15.62 -21.32
C VAL A 614 -11.09 14.89 -21.95
N HIS A 615 -11.17 13.56 -21.97
CA HIS A 615 -10.11 12.66 -22.44
C HIS A 615 -10.52 11.83 -23.66
N GLU A 616 -11.58 12.22 -24.36
CA GLU A 616 -12.16 11.47 -25.47
C GLU A 616 -12.17 12.31 -26.75
N LEU A 617 -11.77 11.69 -27.87
CA LEU A 617 -11.91 12.25 -29.23
C LEU A 617 -13.27 11.85 -29.83
N PRO A 618 -13.76 12.51 -30.90
CA PRO A 618 -15.09 12.25 -31.47
C PRO A 618 -15.39 10.77 -31.76
N GLY A 619 -14.44 10.03 -32.36
CA GLY A 619 -14.65 8.62 -32.64
C GLY A 619 -14.81 7.77 -31.38
N ALA A 620 -14.06 8.09 -30.32
CA ALA A 620 -14.21 7.42 -29.03
C ALA A 620 -15.53 7.78 -28.32
N ILE A 621 -16.01 9.02 -28.46
CA ILE A 621 -17.31 9.45 -27.91
C ILE A 621 -18.46 8.66 -28.56
N ASP A 622 -18.39 8.49 -29.88
CA ASP A 622 -19.37 7.72 -30.65
C ASP A 622 -19.31 6.23 -30.33
N GLU A 623 -18.11 5.63 -30.29
CA GLU A 623 -17.86 4.22 -29.98
C GLU A 623 -18.39 3.85 -28.58
N LEU A 624 -18.15 4.71 -27.58
CA LEU A 624 -18.60 4.50 -26.20
C LEU A 624 -20.07 4.86 -25.98
N GLY A 625 -20.73 5.52 -26.94
CA GLY A 625 -22.11 5.98 -26.80
C GLY A 625 -22.32 7.03 -25.70
N ILE A 626 -21.31 7.89 -25.47
CA ILE A 626 -21.30 8.86 -24.35
C ILE A 626 -21.60 10.31 -24.80
N ALA A 627 -22.09 10.53 -26.02
CA ALA A 627 -22.34 11.87 -26.56
C ALA A 627 -23.19 12.76 -25.63
N ALA A 628 -24.29 12.23 -25.09
CA ALA A 628 -25.15 12.99 -24.17
C ALA A 628 -24.46 13.33 -22.84
N ALA A 629 -23.58 12.46 -22.34
CA ALA A 629 -22.82 12.74 -21.12
C ALA A 629 -21.73 13.79 -21.39
N ALA A 630 -21.04 13.71 -22.53
CA ALA A 630 -20.04 14.68 -22.95
C ALA A 630 -20.64 16.06 -23.19
N GLU A 631 -21.82 16.14 -23.81
CA GLU A 631 -22.59 17.38 -23.98
C GLU A 631 -23.01 17.97 -22.62
N ALA A 632 -23.54 17.14 -21.71
CA ALA A 632 -23.88 17.58 -20.36
C ALA A 632 -22.66 18.13 -19.60
N MET A 633 -21.49 17.51 -19.73
CA MET A 633 -20.24 18.03 -19.17
C MET A 633 -19.87 19.39 -19.77
N ALA A 634 -19.98 19.54 -21.09
CA ALA A 634 -19.66 20.76 -21.82
C ALA A 634 -20.55 21.96 -21.40
N GLU A 635 -21.83 21.71 -21.22
CA GLU A 635 -22.83 22.72 -20.89
C GLU A 635 -22.85 23.09 -19.40
N ASN A 636 -22.38 22.21 -18.52
CA ASN A 636 -22.59 22.36 -17.08
C ASN A 636 -21.31 22.47 -16.26
N SER A 637 -20.11 22.19 -16.77
CA SER A 637 -18.88 22.37 -15.98
C SER A 637 -18.55 23.85 -15.75
N ASP A 638 -17.99 24.18 -14.60
CA ASP A 638 -17.42 25.51 -14.34
C ASP A 638 -16.06 25.68 -15.03
N ARG A 639 -15.33 24.57 -15.13
CA ARG A 639 -14.06 24.47 -15.84
C ARG A 639 -13.96 23.17 -16.62
N ILE A 640 -13.36 23.22 -17.81
CA ILE A 640 -12.99 22.03 -18.57
C ILE A 640 -11.50 22.01 -18.85
N VAL A 641 -10.90 20.84 -18.64
CA VAL A 641 -9.49 20.57 -18.90
C VAL A 641 -9.36 19.58 -20.05
N PHE A 642 -8.66 19.99 -21.09
CA PHE A 642 -8.29 19.15 -22.22
C PHE A 642 -6.81 18.76 -22.11
N PRO A 643 -6.43 17.50 -22.37
CA PRO A 643 -5.04 17.07 -22.24
C PRO A 643 -4.14 17.58 -23.38
N ALA A 644 -4.71 17.98 -24.52
CA ALA A 644 -3.98 18.57 -25.63
C ALA A 644 -4.88 19.47 -26.48
N GLU A 645 -4.26 20.41 -27.18
CA GLU A 645 -4.95 21.34 -28.09
C GLU A 645 -5.67 20.59 -29.22
N HIS A 646 -5.08 19.49 -29.71
CA HIS A 646 -5.70 18.59 -30.68
C HIS A 646 -7.06 18.05 -30.20
N VAL A 647 -7.17 17.69 -28.91
CA VAL A 647 -8.42 17.18 -28.32
C VAL A 647 -9.44 18.30 -28.20
N ARG A 648 -9.01 19.47 -27.74
CA ARG A 648 -9.87 20.66 -27.62
C ARG A 648 -10.49 21.08 -28.96
N GLN A 649 -9.69 21.13 -30.02
CA GLN A 649 -10.14 21.55 -31.36
C GLN A 649 -11.14 20.59 -31.99
N ARG A 650 -11.06 19.30 -31.62
CA ARG A 650 -11.92 18.24 -32.16
C ARG A 650 -13.13 17.95 -31.27
N PHE A 651 -13.23 18.56 -30.09
CA PHE A 651 -14.37 18.36 -29.20
C PHE A 651 -15.65 18.96 -29.83
N PRO A 652 -16.71 18.16 -30.06
CA PRO A 652 -17.80 18.57 -30.95
C PRO A 652 -18.88 19.43 -30.28
N PHE A 653 -18.84 19.58 -28.95
CA PHE A 653 -19.90 20.24 -28.18
C PHE A 653 -19.55 21.68 -27.81
N ALA A 654 -20.57 22.55 -27.77
CA ALA A 654 -20.42 23.93 -27.33
C ALA A 654 -20.23 24.02 -25.82
N LEU A 655 -19.31 24.86 -25.37
CA LEU A 655 -19.00 25.04 -23.95
C LEU A 655 -19.93 26.08 -23.31
N ALA A 656 -20.24 25.89 -22.03
CA ALA A 656 -21.05 26.82 -21.25
C ALA A 656 -20.48 28.25 -21.27
N ALA A 657 -21.36 29.25 -21.28
CA ALA A 657 -20.93 30.64 -21.16
C ALA A 657 -20.24 30.87 -19.80
N GLY A 658 -18.99 31.34 -19.84
CA GLY A 658 -18.18 31.54 -18.63
C GLY A 658 -17.44 30.31 -18.13
N CYS A 659 -17.54 29.15 -18.81
CA CYS A 659 -16.70 27.99 -18.52
C CYS A 659 -15.23 28.35 -18.77
N GLU A 660 -14.38 28.13 -17.77
CA GLU A 660 -12.94 28.26 -17.95
C GLU A 660 -12.40 27.06 -18.76
N VAL A 661 -11.56 27.32 -19.75
CA VAL A 661 -10.99 26.28 -20.61
C VAL A 661 -9.49 26.25 -20.44
N ILE A 662 -8.97 25.09 -20.04
CA ILE A 662 -7.54 24.88 -19.85
C ILE A 662 -7.08 23.73 -20.75
N VAL A 663 -5.98 23.95 -21.47
CA VAL A 663 -5.25 22.85 -22.12
C VAL A 663 -4.09 22.48 -21.22
N ARG A 664 -4.21 21.35 -20.53
CA ARG A 664 -3.20 20.86 -19.59
C ARG A 664 -2.97 19.36 -19.78
N PRO A 665 -1.81 18.97 -20.33
CA PRO A 665 -1.42 17.57 -20.40
C PRO A 665 -1.46 16.89 -19.05
N GLN A 666 -1.97 15.65 -19.04
CA GLN A 666 -1.92 14.83 -17.84
C GLN A 666 -0.46 14.53 -17.48
N GLY A 667 -0.15 14.63 -16.19
CA GLY A 667 1.17 14.23 -15.71
C GLY A 667 1.35 12.72 -15.70
N LEU A 668 2.60 12.28 -15.57
CA LEU A 668 2.98 10.88 -15.48
C LEU A 668 2.80 10.35 -14.05
N TYR A 669 1.70 9.64 -13.80
CA TYR A 669 1.39 9.06 -12.48
C TYR A 669 2.05 7.68 -12.24
N GLN A 670 2.43 6.97 -13.29
CA GLN A 670 3.19 5.73 -13.22
C GLN A 670 4.57 5.93 -13.82
N ARG A 671 5.62 5.87 -12.99
CA ARG A 671 6.99 6.00 -13.47
C ARG A 671 7.60 4.61 -13.66
N PRO A 672 7.99 4.22 -14.89
CA PRO A 672 8.81 3.03 -15.06
C PRO A 672 10.17 3.26 -14.41
N SER A 673 10.68 2.26 -13.71
CA SER A 673 12.04 2.27 -13.15
C SER A 673 13.08 2.45 -14.26
N SER A 674 14.20 3.11 -13.94
CA SER A 674 15.36 3.18 -14.84
C SER A 674 15.78 1.78 -15.27
N ARG A 675 16.00 1.52 -16.56
CA ARG A 675 16.25 0.19 -17.14
C ARG A 675 17.27 -0.64 -16.36
N PRO A 676 16.88 -1.61 -15.51
CA PRO A 676 17.83 -2.53 -14.92
C PRO A 676 18.19 -3.56 -15.99
N LEU A 677 19.48 -3.84 -16.18
CA LEU A 677 19.94 -4.88 -17.11
C LEU A 677 19.29 -6.24 -16.82
N LYS A 678 18.96 -6.50 -15.54
CA LYS A 678 18.30 -7.72 -15.07
C LYS A 678 16.88 -7.87 -15.65
N ASP A 679 16.04 -6.84 -15.57
CA ASP A 679 14.64 -6.88 -16.02
C ASP A 679 14.53 -7.09 -17.53
N SER A 680 15.42 -6.47 -18.30
CA SER A 680 15.52 -6.65 -19.76
C SER A 680 15.85 -8.10 -20.12
N GLN A 681 16.78 -8.72 -19.38
CA GLN A 681 17.20 -10.10 -19.60
C GLN A 681 16.11 -11.10 -19.21
N GLU A 682 15.33 -10.79 -18.17
CA GLU A 682 14.22 -11.63 -17.71
C GLU A 682 13.12 -11.75 -18.77
N VAL A 683 12.63 -10.63 -19.31
CA VAL A 683 11.62 -10.62 -20.38
C VAL A 683 12.12 -11.40 -21.61
N ARG A 684 13.38 -11.17 -22.01
CA ARG A 684 13.99 -11.87 -23.14
C ARG A 684 14.08 -13.37 -22.91
N THR A 685 14.49 -13.79 -21.73
CA THR A 685 14.61 -15.21 -21.36
C THR A 685 13.23 -15.87 -21.33
N ARG A 686 12.23 -15.21 -20.73
CA ARG A 686 10.86 -15.70 -20.60
C ARG A 686 10.16 -15.89 -21.95
N LEU A 687 10.45 -15.03 -22.93
CA LEU A 687 9.87 -15.08 -24.27
C LEU A 687 10.78 -15.78 -25.31
N GLU A 688 11.88 -16.40 -24.85
CA GLU A 688 12.85 -17.09 -25.70
C GLU A 688 13.45 -16.18 -26.82
N ILE A 689 13.60 -14.89 -26.52
CA ILE A 689 14.14 -13.86 -27.44
C ILE A 689 15.66 -13.79 -27.31
N ALA A 690 16.37 -13.86 -28.44
CA ALA A 690 17.83 -13.76 -28.46
C ALA A 690 18.34 -12.37 -27.98
N ALA A 691 19.50 -12.33 -27.33
CA ALA A 691 20.06 -11.11 -26.71
C ALA A 691 20.29 -9.94 -27.69
N GLY A 692 20.44 -10.22 -28.98
CA GLY A 692 20.62 -9.21 -30.04
C GLY A 692 19.34 -8.85 -30.81
N SER A 693 18.23 -9.57 -30.60
CA SER A 693 17.00 -9.33 -31.35
C SER A 693 16.30 -8.07 -30.85
N PRO A 694 15.89 -7.15 -31.75
CA PRO A 694 15.15 -5.96 -31.38
C PRO A 694 13.73 -6.28 -30.91
N ILE A 695 13.21 -5.46 -29.99
CA ILE A 695 11.86 -5.58 -29.44
C ILE A 695 11.07 -4.30 -29.74
N VAL A 696 9.93 -4.44 -30.41
CA VAL A 696 8.94 -3.38 -30.63
C VAL A 696 7.82 -3.58 -29.62
N LEU A 697 7.55 -2.57 -28.80
CA LEU A 697 6.54 -2.64 -27.75
C LEU A 697 5.27 -1.88 -28.16
N GLY A 698 4.11 -2.46 -27.87
CA GLY A 698 2.80 -1.82 -27.86
C GLY A 698 2.16 -2.00 -26.49
N VAL A 699 1.55 -0.96 -25.94
CA VAL A 699 0.93 -1.00 -24.60
C VAL A 699 -0.43 -0.31 -24.66
N GLY A 700 -1.47 -1.00 -24.21
CA GLY A 700 -2.83 -0.47 -24.14
C GLY A 700 -3.89 -1.56 -24.30
N TYR A 701 -5.15 -1.19 -24.05
CA TYR A 701 -6.29 -2.07 -24.33
C TYR A 701 -6.35 -2.39 -25.82
N GLY A 702 -6.38 -3.67 -26.17
CA GLY A 702 -6.32 -4.17 -27.55
C GLY A 702 -7.66 -4.10 -28.27
N SER A 703 -8.10 -2.91 -28.64
CA SER A 703 -9.26 -2.68 -29.51
C SER A 703 -8.86 -2.23 -30.91
N ARG A 704 -9.81 -2.23 -31.86
CA ARG A 704 -9.57 -1.65 -33.19
C ARG A 704 -9.18 -0.17 -33.12
N ASN A 705 -9.79 0.60 -32.21
CA ASN A 705 -9.43 2.01 -32.07
C ASN A 705 -7.98 2.21 -31.59
N LYS A 706 -7.50 1.34 -30.68
CA LYS A 706 -6.10 1.32 -30.25
C LYS A 706 -5.13 0.69 -31.26
N GLY A 707 -5.65 0.17 -32.37
CA GLY A 707 -4.85 -0.25 -33.51
C GLY A 707 -4.02 -1.51 -33.27
N ILE A 708 -4.53 -2.46 -32.49
CA ILE A 708 -3.85 -3.74 -32.29
C ILE A 708 -3.74 -4.55 -33.60
N ASP A 709 -4.74 -4.47 -34.47
CA ASP A 709 -4.73 -5.02 -35.82
C ASP A 709 -3.56 -4.46 -36.65
N ARG A 710 -3.32 -3.15 -36.55
CA ARG A 710 -2.20 -2.45 -37.19
C ARG A 710 -0.85 -2.88 -36.60
N PHE A 711 -0.79 -3.16 -35.30
CA PHE A 711 0.41 -3.66 -34.64
C PHE A 711 0.77 -5.08 -35.10
N VAL A 712 -0.22 -5.96 -35.26
CA VAL A 712 0.00 -7.31 -35.82
C VAL A 712 0.39 -7.21 -37.31
N ALA A 713 -0.21 -6.29 -38.08
CA ALA A 713 0.19 -6.05 -39.47
C ALA A 713 1.63 -5.55 -39.58
N LEU A 714 2.06 -4.65 -38.68
CA LEU A 714 3.45 -4.20 -38.59
C LEU A 714 4.42 -5.38 -38.36
N ALA A 715 4.05 -6.35 -37.51
CA ALA A 715 4.87 -7.53 -37.26
C ALA A 715 5.07 -8.42 -38.50
N ARG A 716 4.09 -8.42 -39.42
CA ARG A 716 4.17 -9.13 -40.71
C ARG A 716 5.01 -8.35 -41.74
N GLU A 717 4.93 -7.02 -41.72
CA GLU A 717 5.62 -6.15 -42.68
C GLU A 717 7.13 -6.04 -42.40
N LEU A 718 7.53 -6.05 -41.11
CA LEU A 718 8.93 -5.94 -40.69
C LEU A 718 9.34 -7.12 -39.79
N PRO A 719 9.51 -8.34 -40.34
CA PRO A 719 9.89 -9.52 -39.55
C PRO A 719 11.37 -9.54 -39.16
N TYR A 720 12.23 -8.84 -39.92
CA TYR A 720 13.68 -8.79 -39.68
C TYR A 720 14.19 -7.34 -39.75
N ASP A 721 15.21 -7.00 -38.95
CA ASP A 721 15.91 -5.72 -39.03
C ASP A 721 16.91 -5.69 -40.20
N GLU A 722 17.53 -4.53 -40.44
CA GLU A 722 18.53 -4.36 -41.52
C GLU A 722 19.78 -5.25 -41.33
N LYS A 723 20.01 -5.79 -40.13
CA LYS A 723 21.13 -6.68 -39.80
C LYS A 723 20.75 -8.16 -39.91
N GLY A 724 19.50 -8.47 -40.25
CA GLY A 724 18.97 -9.83 -40.38
C GLY A 724 18.57 -10.48 -39.04
N ASN A 725 18.47 -9.71 -37.95
CA ASN A 725 17.93 -10.22 -36.69
C ASN A 725 16.40 -10.23 -36.75
N GLU A 726 15.79 -11.28 -36.20
CA GLU A 726 14.33 -11.34 -36.06
C GLU A 726 13.84 -10.23 -35.12
N VAL A 727 12.82 -9.49 -35.54
CA VAL A 727 12.18 -8.43 -34.75
C VAL A 727 11.01 -9.04 -33.99
N HIS A 728 10.99 -8.88 -32.67
CA HIS A 728 9.88 -9.35 -31.84
C HIS A 728 8.94 -8.20 -31.46
N TYR A 729 7.64 -8.47 -31.51
CA TYR A 729 6.57 -7.50 -31.26
C TYR A 729 5.82 -7.91 -30.01
N LEU A 730 5.80 -7.08 -28.98
CA LEU A 730 5.14 -7.40 -27.70
C LEU A 730 3.97 -6.45 -27.51
N TRP A 731 2.75 -6.97 -27.44
CA TRP A 731 1.57 -6.21 -27.06
C TRP A 731 1.17 -6.51 -25.62
N ILE A 732 0.99 -5.46 -24.81
CA ILE A 732 0.61 -5.57 -23.40
C ILE A 732 -0.70 -4.84 -23.15
N GLY A 733 -1.67 -5.55 -22.60
CA GLY A 733 -2.99 -5.05 -22.22
C GLY A 733 -4.09 -6.07 -22.56
N ASP A 734 -5.22 -5.96 -21.87
CA ASP A 734 -6.40 -6.80 -22.16
C ASP A 734 -6.87 -6.58 -23.61
N LEU A 735 -7.41 -7.63 -24.21
CA LEU A 735 -7.81 -7.65 -25.61
C LEU A 735 -9.33 -7.68 -25.73
N ASP A 736 -9.85 -6.94 -26.70
CA ASP A 736 -11.27 -6.98 -27.01
C ASP A 736 -11.61 -8.21 -27.86
N TRP A 737 -12.10 -9.25 -27.19
CA TRP A 737 -12.54 -10.48 -27.83
C TRP A 737 -14.00 -10.45 -28.30
N SER A 738 -14.71 -9.33 -28.08
CA SER A 738 -16.13 -9.21 -28.48
C SER A 738 -16.30 -9.00 -29.98
N ASP A 739 -15.28 -8.46 -30.66
CA ASP A 739 -15.22 -8.36 -32.12
C ASP A 739 -14.66 -9.66 -32.71
N GLU A 740 -15.54 -10.52 -33.22
CA GLU A 740 -15.17 -11.82 -33.83
C GLU A 740 -14.16 -11.69 -34.99
N ALA A 741 -14.24 -10.61 -35.77
CA ALA A 741 -13.32 -10.38 -36.88
C ALA A 741 -11.93 -9.99 -36.37
N LEU A 742 -11.86 -9.14 -35.35
CA LEU A 742 -10.60 -8.78 -34.70
C LEU A 742 -9.99 -10.01 -34.03
N ALA A 743 -10.79 -10.80 -33.29
CA ALA A 743 -10.34 -12.02 -32.64
C ALA A 743 -9.74 -13.03 -33.64
N ALA A 744 -10.33 -13.17 -34.83
CA ALA A 744 -9.78 -14.00 -35.90
C ALA A 744 -8.44 -13.47 -36.43
N GLU A 745 -8.31 -12.16 -36.65
CA GLU A 745 -7.05 -11.52 -37.09
C GLU A 745 -5.92 -11.68 -36.06
N LEU A 746 -6.24 -11.52 -34.76
CA LEU A 746 -5.29 -11.67 -33.65
C LEU A 746 -4.88 -13.13 -33.43
N SER A 747 -5.78 -14.09 -33.69
CA SER A 747 -5.48 -15.52 -33.60
C SER A 747 -4.50 -15.98 -34.69
N ASP A 748 -4.40 -15.25 -35.80
CA ASP A 748 -3.47 -15.49 -36.91
C ASP A 748 -2.19 -14.63 -36.81
N ALA A 749 -1.90 -14.06 -35.63
CA ALA A 749 -0.68 -13.26 -35.43
C ALA A 749 0.60 -14.07 -35.73
N PRO A 750 1.63 -13.46 -36.35
CA PRO A 750 2.86 -14.16 -36.70
C PRO A 750 3.62 -14.57 -35.42
N ALA A 751 4.46 -15.61 -35.51
CA ALA A 751 5.13 -16.20 -34.34
C ALA A 751 6.06 -15.23 -33.58
N ASN A 752 6.55 -14.19 -34.24
CA ASN A 752 7.34 -13.12 -33.63
C ASN A 752 6.48 -12.04 -32.94
N CYS A 753 5.15 -12.16 -32.96
CA CYS A 753 4.20 -11.26 -32.31
C CYS A 753 3.59 -11.93 -31.06
N HIS A 754 3.90 -11.35 -29.90
CA HIS A 754 3.54 -11.83 -28.58
C HIS A 754 2.39 -10.98 -28.01
N LEU A 755 1.18 -11.52 -28.04
CA LEU A 755 -0.01 -10.90 -27.45
C LEU A 755 -0.13 -11.34 -25.99
N LEU A 756 0.43 -10.56 -25.06
CA LEU A 756 0.66 -10.99 -23.67
C LEU A 756 -0.55 -10.82 -22.75
N GLY A 757 -1.57 -10.08 -23.17
CA GLY A 757 -2.71 -9.74 -22.33
C GLY A 757 -2.33 -8.75 -21.23
N PHE A 758 -3.19 -8.64 -20.21
CA PHE A 758 -2.89 -7.82 -19.04
C PHE A 758 -1.71 -8.36 -18.24
N VAL A 759 -0.77 -7.46 -17.89
CA VAL A 759 0.33 -7.72 -16.96
C VAL A 759 0.27 -6.72 -15.82
N GLN A 760 0.65 -7.14 -14.60
CA GLN A 760 0.57 -6.27 -13.44
C GLN A 760 1.61 -5.14 -13.44
N THR A 761 2.76 -5.36 -14.08
CA THR A 761 3.86 -4.40 -14.16
C THR A 761 4.40 -4.29 -15.58
N THR A 762 4.35 -3.08 -16.15
CA THR A 762 4.83 -2.77 -17.50
C THR A 762 6.33 -2.42 -17.56
N ALA A 763 6.93 -2.05 -16.42
CA ALA A 763 8.32 -1.56 -16.36
C ALA A 763 9.37 -2.51 -16.96
N PRO A 764 9.34 -3.85 -16.72
CA PRO A 764 10.32 -4.76 -17.32
C PRO A 764 10.27 -4.77 -18.85
N PHE A 765 9.08 -4.60 -19.42
CA PHE A 765 8.86 -4.57 -20.86
C PHE A 765 9.37 -3.28 -21.50
N TYR A 766 9.16 -2.14 -20.84
CA TYR A 766 9.79 -0.88 -21.22
C TYR A 766 11.33 -0.96 -21.19
N ALA A 767 11.90 -1.70 -20.23
CA ALA A 767 13.34 -1.93 -20.14
C ALA A 767 13.88 -2.89 -21.21
N ALA A 768 13.07 -3.86 -21.65
CA ALA A 768 13.43 -4.82 -22.70
C ALA A 768 13.32 -4.25 -24.12
N ALA A 769 12.38 -3.33 -24.33
CA ALA A 769 12.04 -2.76 -25.62
C ALA A 769 13.16 -1.92 -26.23
N SER A 770 13.20 -1.92 -27.56
CA SER A 770 14.05 -1.05 -28.38
C SER A 770 13.31 0.22 -28.78
N VAL A 771 12.02 0.10 -29.07
CA VAL A 771 11.14 1.20 -29.52
C VAL A 771 9.71 0.95 -29.04
N LEU A 772 8.98 2.03 -28.74
CA LEU A 772 7.54 1.98 -28.47
C LEU A 772 6.79 2.40 -29.74
N ALA A 773 5.86 1.57 -30.20
CA ALA A 773 4.97 1.88 -31.31
C ALA A 773 3.56 2.17 -30.82
N ILE A 774 3.02 3.34 -31.19
CA ILE A 774 1.63 3.74 -30.91
C ILE A 774 0.86 3.63 -32.22
N THR A 775 0.07 2.57 -32.32
CA THR A 775 -0.65 2.22 -33.55
C THR A 775 -2.11 2.69 -33.56
N SER A 776 -2.51 3.46 -32.55
CA SER A 776 -3.86 4.01 -32.36
C SER A 776 -4.36 4.74 -33.62
N ARG A 777 -5.67 4.61 -33.88
CA ARG A 777 -6.41 5.44 -34.84
C ARG A 777 -6.77 6.78 -34.20
N GLU A 778 -7.25 6.73 -32.97
CA GLU A 778 -7.50 7.90 -32.13
C GLU A 778 -7.03 7.64 -30.69
N ASP A 779 -6.27 8.57 -30.12
CA ASP A 779 -5.88 8.55 -28.72
C ASP A 779 -5.71 9.97 -28.17
N SER A 780 -6.53 10.39 -27.21
CA SER A 780 -6.51 11.77 -26.73
C SER A 780 -5.13 12.19 -26.23
N PHE A 781 -4.55 11.37 -25.35
CA PHE A 781 -3.23 11.59 -24.77
C PHE A 781 -2.71 10.32 -24.09
N PRO A 782 -2.04 9.39 -24.82
CA PRO A 782 -1.67 8.10 -24.25
C PRO A 782 -0.52 8.22 -23.23
N SER A 783 -0.81 7.98 -21.93
CA SER A 783 0.20 7.94 -20.85
C SER A 783 1.35 6.99 -21.14
N VAL A 784 1.06 5.88 -21.83
CA VAL A 784 2.05 4.86 -22.20
C VAL A 784 3.19 5.41 -23.05
N ALA A 785 2.96 6.52 -23.77
CA ALA A 785 4.00 7.23 -24.50
C ALA A 785 4.94 7.97 -23.56
N LEU A 786 4.39 8.66 -22.56
CA LEU A 786 5.18 9.32 -21.50
C LEU A 786 5.97 8.29 -20.70
N GLU A 787 5.38 7.13 -20.41
CA GLU A 787 6.07 5.99 -19.78
C GLU A 787 7.25 5.51 -20.64
N GLY A 788 7.03 5.31 -21.95
CA GLY A 788 8.09 4.92 -22.87
C GLY A 788 9.22 5.94 -22.95
N LEU A 789 8.89 7.23 -23.05
CA LEU A 789 9.85 8.33 -23.05
C LEU A 789 10.61 8.44 -21.73
N ALA A 790 9.93 8.24 -20.58
CA ALA A 790 10.56 8.19 -19.26
C ALA A 790 11.52 7.00 -19.12
N ALA A 791 11.19 5.86 -19.74
CA ALA A 791 12.08 4.72 -19.89
C ALA A 791 13.16 4.92 -20.98
N GLY A 792 13.21 6.08 -21.63
CA GLY A 792 14.20 6.45 -22.64
C GLY A 792 13.96 5.86 -24.04
N LEU A 793 12.82 5.21 -24.29
CA LEU A 793 12.48 4.67 -25.61
C LEU A 793 12.22 5.78 -26.61
N GLY A 794 12.54 5.52 -27.89
CA GLY A 794 11.97 6.29 -28.98
C GLY A 794 10.51 5.89 -29.16
N VAL A 795 9.67 6.86 -29.49
CA VAL A 795 8.24 6.63 -29.78
C VAL A 795 8.01 6.83 -31.26
N VAL A 796 7.32 5.88 -31.89
CA VAL A 796 6.83 5.98 -33.27
C VAL A 796 5.31 5.97 -33.23
N ALA A 797 4.67 6.95 -33.86
CA ALA A 797 3.20 7.07 -33.88
C ALA A 797 2.70 7.61 -35.21
N PHE A 798 1.42 7.39 -35.52
CA PHE A 798 0.78 8.09 -36.64
C PHE A 798 0.58 9.58 -36.32
N GLU A 799 0.81 10.43 -37.32
CA GLU A 799 0.51 11.86 -37.26
C GLU A 799 -1.00 12.08 -37.11
N ASP A 800 -1.37 13.08 -36.30
CA ASP A 800 -2.75 13.46 -35.97
C ASP A 800 -3.64 12.38 -35.35
N ALA A 801 -3.10 11.20 -35.06
CA ALA A 801 -3.81 10.16 -34.32
C ALA A 801 -3.85 10.44 -32.80
N THR A 802 -2.90 11.23 -32.29
CA THR A 802 -2.77 11.47 -30.85
C THR A 802 -2.50 12.92 -30.46
N GLY A 803 -2.83 13.29 -29.21
CA GLY A 803 -2.47 14.60 -28.65
C GLY A 803 -0.98 14.83 -28.37
N LEU A 804 -0.10 13.88 -28.74
CA LEU A 804 1.33 13.89 -28.40
C LEU A 804 2.26 14.41 -29.50
N ASN A 805 1.75 14.83 -30.66
CA ASN A 805 2.59 15.13 -31.84
C ASN A 805 3.80 16.03 -31.52
N HIS A 806 3.57 17.13 -30.79
CA HIS A 806 4.64 18.04 -30.36
C HIS A 806 5.66 17.39 -29.42
N ILE A 807 5.23 16.52 -28.50
CA ILE A 807 6.11 15.81 -27.55
C ILE A 807 6.97 14.79 -28.27
N ILE A 808 6.38 14.04 -29.21
CA ILE A 808 7.10 13.05 -30.00
C ILE A 808 8.18 13.75 -30.84
N ALA A 809 7.87 14.91 -31.44
CA ALA A 809 8.85 15.71 -32.17
C ALA A 809 9.98 16.24 -31.27
N ASP A 810 9.64 16.84 -30.13
CA ASP A 810 10.61 17.41 -29.17
C ASP A 810 11.57 16.38 -28.56
N THR A 811 11.16 15.11 -28.52
CA THR A 811 11.92 14.01 -27.92
C THR A 811 12.64 13.12 -28.95
N SER A 812 12.74 13.61 -30.19
CA SER A 812 13.35 12.90 -31.33
C SER A 812 12.68 11.55 -31.61
N GLY A 813 11.37 11.45 -31.38
CA GLY A 813 10.52 10.38 -31.87
C GLY A 813 10.14 10.59 -33.34
N GLN A 814 9.37 9.66 -33.91
CA GLN A 814 8.97 9.71 -35.31
C GLN A 814 7.45 9.75 -35.46
N LEU A 815 6.97 10.70 -36.26
CA LEU A 815 5.58 10.79 -36.68
C LEU A 815 5.45 10.28 -38.11
N VAL A 816 4.45 9.43 -38.33
CA VAL A 816 4.19 8.76 -39.61
C VAL A 816 2.89 9.29 -40.17
N ALA A 817 2.92 9.88 -41.37
CA ALA A 817 1.72 10.35 -42.02
C ALA A 817 0.71 9.19 -42.20
N THR A 818 -0.56 9.42 -41.89
CA THR A 818 -1.58 8.36 -41.83
C THR A 818 -1.75 7.66 -43.19
N GLU A 819 -1.59 8.38 -44.30
CA GLU A 819 -1.64 7.85 -45.67
C GLU A 819 -0.50 6.88 -46.02
N ALA A 820 0.62 6.94 -45.30
CA ALA A 820 1.74 6.01 -45.51
C ALA A 820 1.43 4.60 -44.98
N GLY A 821 0.37 4.47 -44.16
CA GLY A 821 -0.12 3.19 -43.66
C GLY A 821 0.92 2.36 -42.91
N ILE A 822 0.76 1.04 -42.95
CA ILE A 822 1.66 0.10 -42.25
C ILE A 822 3.07 0.10 -42.85
N ALA A 823 3.21 0.29 -44.15
CA ALA A 823 4.52 0.36 -44.81
C ALA A 823 5.34 1.57 -44.33
N GLY A 824 4.69 2.74 -44.18
CA GLY A 824 5.32 3.93 -43.59
C GLY A 824 5.71 3.71 -42.13
N LEU A 825 4.83 3.07 -41.35
CA LEU A 825 5.10 2.74 -39.95
C LEU A 825 6.28 1.77 -39.81
N ALA A 826 6.34 0.75 -40.67
CA ALA A 826 7.45 -0.21 -40.73
C ALA A 826 8.77 0.47 -41.07
N ALA A 827 8.79 1.39 -42.03
CA ALA A 827 9.99 2.17 -42.37
C ALA A 827 10.49 3.03 -41.19
N ALA A 828 9.57 3.67 -40.48
CA ALA A 828 9.89 4.49 -39.30
C ALA A 828 10.43 3.64 -38.14
N VAL A 829 9.80 2.49 -37.86
CA VAL A 829 10.28 1.53 -36.85
C VAL A 829 11.65 0.99 -37.23
N ALA A 830 11.87 0.59 -38.49
CA ALA A 830 13.17 0.12 -38.97
C ALA A 830 14.27 1.18 -38.77
N GLN A 831 13.98 2.44 -39.12
CA GLN A 831 14.92 3.55 -38.90
C GLN A 831 15.23 3.75 -37.41
N ALA A 832 14.22 3.68 -36.54
CA ALA A 832 14.39 3.80 -35.09
C ALA A 832 15.26 2.66 -34.52
N LEU A 833 15.12 1.43 -35.04
CA LEU A 833 15.95 0.29 -34.66
C LEU A 833 17.41 0.45 -35.13
N SER A 834 17.64 1.02 -36.32
CA SER A 834 18.98 1.24 -36.89
C SER A 834 19.75 2.41 -36.27
N ALA A 835 19.07 3.40 -35.70
CA ALA A 835 19.69 4.61 -35.16
C ALA A 835 20.61 4.40 -33.93
N GLY A 836 20.70 3.18 -33.39
CA GLY A 836 21.46 2.88 -32.17
C GLY A 836 20.84 3.50 -30.91
N PRO A 837 21.40 3.26 -29.71
CA PRO A 837 20.88 3.86 -28.48
C PRO A 837 21.05 5.38 -28.52
N GLN A 838 19.97 6.10 -28.81
CA GLN A 838 19.90 7.55 -28.65
C GLN A 838 19.99 7.93 -27.16
N PRO A 839 20.33 9.19 -26.80
CA PRO A 839 20.50 9.61 -25.40
C PRO A 839 19.20 9.46 -24.60
N ALA A 840 19.02 8.31 -23.95
CA ALA A 840 17.87 7.99 -23.10
C ALA A 840 17.66 9.03 -21.97
N ALA A 841 18.76 9.62 -21.48
CA ALA A 841 18.75 10.63 -20.44
C ALA A 841 17.96 11.90 -20.84
N GLY A 842 18.04 12.33 -22.11
CA GLY A 842 17.37 13.54 -22.58
C GLY A 842 15.84 13.41 -22.57
N ARG A 843 15.32 12.25 -22.97
CA ARG A 843 13.87 11.97 -23.00
C ARG A 843 13.29 11.85 -21.58
N ALA A 844 13.97 11.12 -20.70
CA ALA A 844 13.56 10.99 -19.32
C ALA A 844 13.58 12.34 -18.59
N ALA A 845 14.62 13.15 -18.81
CA ALA A 845 14.70 14.52 -18.28
C ALA A 845 13.56 15.41 -18.79
N TYR A 846 13.21 15.33 -20.08
CA TYR A 846 12.08 16.06 -20.64
C TYR A 846 10.76 15.67 -19.96
N VAL A 847 10.48 14.37 -19.80
CA VAL A 847 9.24 13.92 -19.14
C VAL A 847 9.18 14.38 -17.69
N ASN A 848 10.27 14.22 -16.93
CA ASN A 848 10.36 14.66 -15.54
C ASN A 848 10.14 16.17 -15.40
N ARG A 849 10.64 16.97 -16.35
CA ARG A 849 10.53 18.43 -16.32
C ARG A 849 9.11 18.92 -16.61
N PHE A 850 8.39 18.31 -17.55
CA PHE A 850 7.15 18.89 -18.08
C PHE A 850 5.86 18.14 -17.66
N PHE A 851 5.97 16.88 -17.22
CA PHE A 851 4.82 16.00 -16.92
C PHE A 851 4.82 15.49 -15.48
N ASN A 852 5.17 16.35 -14.52
CA ASN A 852 4.99 16.02 -13.10
C ASN A 852 3.48 15.90 -12.77
N TYR A 853 3.08 14.78 -12.17
CA TYR A 853 1.68 14.49 -11.85
C TYR A 853 1.11 15.34 -10.71
N GLN A 854 1.93 15.69 -9.72
CA GLN A 854 1.48 16.57 -8.64
C GLN A 854 1.19 17.97 -9.18
N ASP A 855 2.03 18.49 -10.07
CA ASP A 855 1.79 19.79 -10.74
C ASP A 855 0.46 19.79 -11.47
N TYR A 856 0.16 18.70 -12.18
CA TYR A 856 -1.12 18.49 -12.85
C TYR A 856 -2.29 18.59 -11.87
N VAL A 857 -2.25 17.86 -10.74
CA VAL A 857 -3.32 17.90 -9.73
C VAL A 857 -3.46 19.28 -9.08
N LEU A 858 -2.35 19.98 -8.81
CA LEU A 858 -2.38 21.36 -8.31
C LEU A 858 -3.03 22.32 -9.31
N ASP A 859 -2.74 22.17 -10.61
CA ASP A 859 -3.37 22.96 -11.67
C ASP A 859 -4.88 22.66 -11.78
N LEU A 860 -5.30 21.40 -11.58
CA LEU A 860 -6.73 21.03 -11.53
C LEU A 860 -7.48 21.72 -10.38
N LEU A 861 -6.82 21.88 -9.23
CA LEU A 861 -7.41 22.51 -8.03
C LEU A 861 -7.33 24.04 -8.03
N ALA A 862 -6.48 24.63 -8.86
CA ALA A 862 -6.26 26.08 -8.90
C ALA A 862 -7.57 26.84 -9.10
N GLY A 863 -7.82 27.95 -8.40
CA GLY A 863 -9.07 28.71 -8.55
C GLY A 863 -10.34 28.04 -7.99
N THR A 864 -10.23 26.84 -7.39
CA THR A 864 -11.31 26.22 -6.61
C THR A 864 -11.14 26.52 -5.11
N SER A 865 -12.17 26.28 -4.29
CA SER A 865 -12.05 26.37 -2.82
C SER A 865 -11.07 25.33 -2.22
N ALA A 866 -10.70 24.31 -2.99
CA ALA A 866 -9.72 23.30 -2.63
C ALA A 866 -8.30 23.62 -3.13
N ALA A 867 -8.07 24.81 -3.71
CA ALA A 867 -6.75 25.23 -4.19
C ALA A 867 -5.68 25.12 -3.10
N ILE A 868 -4.48 24.71 -3.51
CA ILE A 868 -3.31 24.62 -2.63
C ILE A 868 -2.31 25.68 -3.10
N PRO A 869 -1.86 26.59 -2.21
CA PRO A 869 -0.82 27.54 -2.57
C PRO A 869 0.49 26.81 -2.85
N ARG A 870 1.18 27.21 -3.93
CA ARG A 870 2.54 26.75 -4.21
C ARG A 870 3.53 27.59 -3.40
N ILE A 871 4.08 27.03 -2.34
CA ILE A 871 5.01 27.74 -1.44
C ILE A 871 6.45 27.33 -1.73
N THR A 872 7.24 28.23 -2.31
CA THR A 872 8.69 28.03 -2.51
C THR A 872 9.46 28.61 -1.32
N ALA A 873 10.26 27.78 -0.64
CA ALA A 873 11.22 28.26 0.36
C ALA A 873 12.56 28.53 -0.30
N VAL A 874 13.19 29.69 -0.04
CA VAL A 874 14.53 30.01 -0.54
C VAL A 874 15.47 30.14 0.66
N LEU A 875 16.50 29.30 0.70
CA LEU A 875 17.52 29.29 1.75
C LEU A 875 18.75 30.08 1.30
N PRO A 876 19.24 31.01 2.13
CA PRO A 876 20.43 31.80 1.83
C PRO A 876 21.71 30.95 1.88
N PRO A 877 22.83 31.45 1.32
CA PRO A 877 24.12 30.79 1.43
C PRO A 877 24.62 30.83 2.88
N VAL A 878 24.65 29.66 3.53
CA VAL A 878 25.22 29.47 4.87
C VAL A 878 26.54 28.72 4.73
N ALA A 879 27.63 29.25 5.30
CA ALA A 879 28.96 28.65 5.21
C ALA A 879 29.13 27.41 6.12
N ASP A 880 28.34 27.34 7.20
CA ASP A 880 28.38 26.27 8.20
C ASP A 880 27.35 25.17 7.90
N ASP A 881 27.78 23.92 7.88
CA ASP A 881 26.93 22.77 7.53
C ASP A 881 25.89 22.45 8.63
N VAL A 882 26.17 22.79 9.90
CA VAL A 882 25.24 22.56 11.02
C VAL A 882 24.10 23.56 10.96
N GLN A 883 24.41 24.85 10.79
CA GLN A 883 23.40 25.90 10.60
C GLN A 883 22.55 25.66 9.35
N ARG A 884 23.14 25.14 8.26
CA ARG A 884 22.40 24.79 7.05
C ARG A 884 21.43 23.63 7.30
N ALA A 885 21.83 22.62 8.07
CA ALA A 885 20.96 21.52 8.46
C ALA A 885 19.80 21.99 9.35
N GLU A 886 20.09 22.85 10.33
CA GLU A 886 19.08 23.44 11.22
C GLU A 886 18.05 24.30 10.47
N LEU A 887 18.49 25.08 9.47
CA LEU A 887 17.60 25.84 8.57
C LEU A 887 16.70 24.92 7.74
N LEU A 888 17.26 23.83 7.22
CA LEU A 888 16.50 22.82 6.47
C LEU A 888 15.45 22.15 7.38
N ASP A 889 15.82 21.82 8.62
CA ASP A 889 14.92 21.22 9.61
C ASP A 889 13.81 22.20 10.00
N ALA A 890 14.13 23.48 10.25
CA ALA A 890 13.14 24.51 10.59
C ALA A 890 12.14 24.75 9.45
N VAL A 891 12.61 24.89 8.21
CA VAL A 891 11.76 25.10 7.04
C VAL A 891 10.88 23.89 6.78
N THR A 892 11.42 22.69 6.97
CA THR A 892 10.66 21.46 6.73
C THR A 892 9.78 21.02 7.90
N ALA A 893 9.87 21.68 9.06
CA ALA A 893 8.95 21.53 10.19
C ALA A 893 7.69 22.42 10.07
N SER A 894 7.59 23.25 9.02
CA SER A 894 6.42 24.09 8.76
C SER A 894 5.14 23.27 8.60
N GLU A 895 4.04 23.76 9.18
CA GLU A 895 2.69 23.17 9.02
C GLU A 895 2.12 23.38 7.61
N HIS A 896 2.74 24.23 6.79
CA HIS A 896 2.34 24.46 5.40
C HIS A 896 3.13 23.57 4.43
N PRO A 897 2.46 22.84 3.51
CA PRO A 897 3.15 22.00 2.54
C PRO A 897 3.98 22.86 1.59
N LEU A 898 5.30 22.65 1.62
CA LEU A 898 6.23 23.35 0.74
C LEU A 898 6.22 22.74 -0.66
N TYR A 899 6.05 23.62 -1.64
CA TYR A 899 6.11 23.28 -3.06
C TYR A 899 7.53 23.03 -3.52
N GLU A 900 8.53 23.84 -3.17
CA GLU A 900 9.94 23.58 -3.52
C GLU A 900 10.88 24.29 -2.52
N ILE A 901 12.15 23.85 -2.41
CA ILE A 901 13.17 24.49 -1.57
C ILE A 901 14.38 24.83 -2.43
N VAL A 902 14.70 26.11 -2.60
CA VAL A 902 15.87 26.58 -3.35
C VAL A 902 17.01 26.87 -2.38
N VAL A 903 18.20 26.34 -2.62
CA VAL A 903 19.38 26.62 -1.78
C VAL A 903 20.40 27.41 -2.60
N VAL A 904 20.72 28.62 -2.14
CA VAL A 904 21.70 29.49 -2.81
C VAL A 904 23.08 29.21 -2.20
N GLY A 905 24.10 28.89 -3.00
CA GLY A 905 25.45 28.56 -2.51
C GLY A 905 26.54 29.51 -3.03
N ALA A 906 27.59 29.74 -2.23
CA ALA A 906 28.85 30.32 -2.70
C ALA A 906 29.82 29.21 -3.13
N SER A 907 30.47 29.34 -4.29
CA SER A 907 31.40 28.33 -4.78
C SER A 907 32.64 28.23 -3.89
N SER A 908 32.68 27.28 -2.96
CA SER A 908 33.95 26.83 -2.39
C SER A 908 34.44 25.63 -3.20
N SER A 909 35.57 25.80 -3.86
CA SER A 909 36.30 24.86 -4.72
C SER A 909 36.88 23.63 -3.99
N GLY A 910 36.16 23.08 -3.02
CA GLY A 910 36.54 21.87 -2.29
C GLY A 910 35.39 20.88 -2.26
N GLY A 911 35.55 19.75 -2.94
CA GLY A 911 34.60 18.64 -2.95
C GLY A 911 34.43 17.98 -1.59
N GLY A 912 33.64 18.61 -0.72
CA GLY A 912 33.12 18.02 0.51
C GLY A 912 31.62 17.80 0.35
N GLY A 913 31.19 16.56 0.09
CA GLY A 913 29.77 16.20 0.11
C GLY A 913 29.18 16.36 1.51
N LEU A 914 27.89 16.71 1.58
CA LEU A 914 27.13 16.84 2.83
C LEU A 914 27.31 15.60 3.73
N ARG A 915 27.61 15.82 5.01
CA ARG A 915 27.70 14.78 6.04
C ARG A 915 26.74 15.09 7.19
N ARG A 916 26.10 14.04 7.73
CA ARG A 916 25.35 14.06 8.99
C ARG A 916 26.15 13.23 10.00
N GLY A 917 26.92 13.89 10.86
CA GLY A 917 27.93 13.20 11.69
C GLY A 917 28.95 12.43 10.84
N ASP A 918 29.39 11.25 11.31
CA ASP A 918 30.43 10.43 10.66
C ASP A 918 29.97 9.59 9.45
N ARG A 919 28.78 9.82 8.88
CA ARG A 919 28.32 9.10 7.68
C ARG A 919 28.08 10.02 6.47
N PRO A 920 28.60 9.66 5.28
CA PRO A 920 28.27 10.34 4.02
C PRO A 920 26.84 10.02 3.58
N LEU A 921 26.09 11.03 3.13
CA LEU A 921 24.83 10.83 2.43
C LEU A 921 25.10 10.19 1.06
N GLY A 922 24.93 8.87 0.97
CA GLY A 922 24.68 8.10 -0.26
C GLY A 922 25.69 8.28 -1.41
N ALA A 923 26.67 7.39 -1.50
CA ALA A 923 27.59 7.32 -2.61
C ALA A 923 26.92 6.85 -3.92
N ALA A 924 26.84 7.75 -4.90
CA ALA A 924 27.09 7.49 -6.32
C ALA A 924 27.46 8.82 -7.01
N ILE A 925 28.64 9.35 -6.69
CA ILE A 925 29.19 10.53 -7.35
C ILE A 925 29.77 10.10 -8.70
N ARG A 926 29.15 10.56 -9.79
CA ARG A 926 29.82 10.76 -11.09
C ARG A 926 29.37 12.11 -11.63
N GLU A 927 30.34 13.01 -11.81
CA GLU A 927 30.20 14.37 -12.34
C GLU A 927 29.12 14.48 -13.42
N VAL A 928 28.01 15.13 -13.08
CA VAL A 928 27.17 15.88 -14.01
C VAL A 928 26.78 17.16 -13.28
N GLU A 929 26.92 18.30 -13.94
CA GLU A 929 26.62 19.63 -13.40
C GLU A 929 25.16 19.72 -12.90
N ALA A 930 25.02 20.14 -11.63
CA ALA A 930 23.79 20.44 -10.89
C ALA A 930 22.92 19.24 -10.46
N ASP A 931 23.18 18.72 -9.26
CA ASP A 931 22.35 17.69 -8.62
C ASP A 931 21.37 18.27 -7.57
N LEU A 932 20.12 17.85 -7.72
CA LEU A 932 18.93 18.05 -6.91
C LEU A 932 18.92 17.14 -5.66
N PHE A 933 18.52 17.66 -4.49
CA PHE A 933 18.05 16.83 -3.36
C PHE A 933 16.55 16.97 -3.13
N VAL A 934 15.74 15.95 -3.40
CA VAL A 934 14.31 15.95 -3.01
C VAL A 934 14.13 15.16 -1.71
N ARG A 935 13.54 15.77 -0.68
CA ARG A 935 13.03 15.06 0.51
C ARG A 935 11.69 14.40 0.13
N GLU A 936 11.43 13.20 0.64
CA GLU A 936 10.06 12.71 0.77
C GLU A 936 9.26 13.62 1.71
N GLY A 937 8.49 14.54 1.14
CA GLY A 937 7.62 15.49 1.85
C GLY A 937 7.71 16.94 1.39
N ALA A 938 8.76 17.33 0.65
CA ALA A 938 8.81 18.62 -0.06
C ALA A 938 8.49 18.36 -1.54
N CYS A 939 7.62 19.18 -2.14
CA CYS A 939 6.90 18.81 -3.37
C CYS A 939 7.61 19.23 -4.68
N GLY A 940 8.89 19.59 -4.62
CA GLY A 940 9.60 20.22 -5.72
C GLY A 940 11.10 20.11 -5.60
N ASP A 941 11.74 20.36 -6.73
CA ASP A 941 13.17 20.19 -6.96
C ASP A 941 13.99 21.09 -6.01
N LEU A 942 15.03 20.53 -5.38
CA LEU A 942 16.02 21.37 -4.71
C LEU A 942 16.98 21.91 -5.76
N VAL A 943 16.81 23.18 -6.10
CA VAL A 943 17.66 23.84 -7.08
C VAL A 943 18.87 24.40 -6.36
N TRP A 944 20.05 23.86 -6.68
CA TRP A 944 21.34 24.39 -6.26
C TRP A 944 21.89 25.33 -7.33
N ILE A 945 22.05 26.61 -7.01
CA ILE A 945 22.67 27.59 -7.92
C ILE A 945 24.12 27.78 -7.49
N VAL A 946 25.06 27.32 -8.31
CA VAL A 946 26.50 27.64 -8.17
C VAL A 946 26.83 28.77 -9.14
N GLY A 947 27.21 29.93 -8.61
CA GLY A 947 27.77 31.02 -9.41
C GLY A 947 29.14 31.43 -8.86
N THR A 948 30.10 31.58 -9.75
CA THR A 948 31.40 32.19 -9.45
C THR A 948 31.22 33.71 -9.32
N GLU A 949 31.43 34.23 -8.12
CA GLU A 949 31.47 35.65 -7.76
C GLU A 949 30.17 36.44 -7.93
N PHE A 950 29.30 36.37 -6.92
CA PHE A 950 28.27 37.39 -6.72
C PHE A 950 28.82 38.52 -5.83
N SER A 951 28.78 39.75 -6.32
CA SER A 951 29.13 40.93 -5.52
C SER A 951 27.93 41.32 -4.65
N PRO A 952 28.05 41.40 -3.31
CA PRO A 952 26.92 41.70 -2.44
C PRO A 952 26.45 43.14 -2.67
N GLY A 953 25.28 43.31 -3.27
CA GLY A 953 24.66 44.60 -3.53
C GLY A 953 23.17 44.49 -3.92
N PRO A 954 22.43 45.62 -4.00
CA PRO A 954 20.98 45.64 -4.27
C PRO A 954 20.55 44.97 -5.58
N ASP A 955 21.50 44.75 -6.50
CA ASP A 955 21.27 44.17 -7.83
C ASP A 955 21.34 42.64 -7.88
N VAL A 956 21.61 41.95 -6.76
CA VAL A 956 21.68 40.47 -6.73
C VAL A 956 20.33 39.84 -7.14
N ALA A 957 19.21 40.45 -6.77
CA ALA A 957 17.88 40.02 -7.22
C ALA A 957 17.72 40.15 -8.75
N SER A 958 18.15 41.27 -9.34
CA SER A 958 18.12 41.50 -10.79
C SER A 958 19.02 40.53 -11.56
N GLN A 959 20.21 40.25 -11.01
CA GLN A 959 21.22 39.36 -11.59
C GLN A 959 20.88 37.87 -11.46
N LEU A 960 20.11 37.47 -10.45
CA LEU A 960 19.55 36.11 -10.33
C LEU A 960 18.29 35.97 -11.19
N VAL A 961 17.36 36.91 -11.11
CA VAL A 961 16.03 36.79 -11.74
C VAL A 961 16.12 36.80 -13.28
N GLN A 962 16.98 37.61 -13.92
CA GLN A 962 17.06 37.63 -15.39
C GLN A 962 17.57 36.32 -16.02
N PRO A 963 18.67 35.70 -15.57
CA PRO A 963 19.11 34.38 -16.05
C PRO A 963 18.10 33.27 -15.70
N LEU A 964 17.52 33.29 -14.49
CA LEU A 964 16.53 32.30 -14.05
C LEU A 964 15.25 32.33 -14.90
N MET A 965 14.80 33.53 -15.29
CA MET A 965 13.65 33.75 -16.18
C MET A 965 13.98 33.48 -17.67
N SER A 966 15.19 33.81 -18.12
CA SER A 966 15.58 33.67 -19.55
C SER A 966 16.00 32.25 -19.94
N GLU A 967 16.54 31.44 -19.01
CA GLU A 967 16.92 30.05 -19.28
C GLU A 967 15.80 29.02 -19.00
N ARG A 968 14.62 29.47 -18.54
CA ARG A 968 13.49 28.61 -18.10
C ARG A 968 13.90 27.57 -17.03
N ARG A 969 14.97 27.81 -16.25
CA ARG A 969 15.58 26.83 -15.33
C ARG A 969 15.01 26.84 -13.91
N VAL A 970 14.30 27.90 -13.48
CA VAL A 970 13.66 27.97 -12.15
C VAL A 970 12.20 28.39 -12.26
N ARG A 971 11.36 27.82 -11.39
CA ARG A 971 9.89 27.90 -11.40
C ARG A 971 9.33 29.00 -10.48
N ALA A 972 10.13 30.02 -10.13
CA ALA A 972 9.76 31.05 -9.15
C ALA A 972 9.44 32.41 -9.80
N SER A 973 8.43 33.10 -9.28
CA SER A 973 8.08 34.49 -9.60
C SER A 973 8.22 35.42 -8.38
N ALA A 974 9.31 35.30 -7.62
CA ALA A 974 9.93 36.36 -6.79
C ALA A 974 11.10 35.76 -6.01
N LEU A 975 12.20 36.52 -5.89
CA LEU A 975 13.37 36.15 -5.12
C LEU A 975 13.57 37.22 -4.04
N ILE A 976 13.56 36.85 -2.75
CA ILE A 976 13.98 37.73 -1.65
C ILE A 976 15.27 37.15 -1.11
N ALA A 977 16.36 37.92 -1.19
CA ALA A 977 17.63 37.61 -0.58
C ALA A 977 17.87 38.59 0.55
N ASP A 978 18.13 38.08 1.75
CA ASP A 978 18.70 38.86 2.85
C ASP A 978 20.18 38.49 2.99
N THR A 979 21.03 39.49 3.15
CA THR A 979 22.47 39.30 3.37
C THR A 979 22.91 40.11 4.58
N ALA A 980 23.15 39.40 5.69
CA ALA A 980 24.02 39.84 6.79
C ALA A 980 25.46 39.36 6.44
N ASP A 981 26.59 40.08 6.58
CA ASP A 981 27.01 41.28 7.30
C ASP A 981 28.23 41.87 6.53
N SER A 982 28.54 43.17 6.53
CA SER A 982 29.18 43.85 7.66
C SER A 982 29.50 45.33 7.33
N TRP A 983 29.60 46.15 8.40
CA TRP A 983 30.43 47.36 8.57
C TRP A 983 29.76 48.76 8.63
N PRO A 984 30.46 49.78 9.19
CA PRO A 984 29.95 50.68 10.21
C PRO A 984 29.51 52.03 9.61
N PHE A 985 28.86 52.86 10.40
CA PHE A 985 28.27 54.16 10.02
C PHE A 985 26.89 54.05 9.39
N GLY A 986 25.92 54.60 10.13
CA GLY A 986 24.52 54.45 9.85
C GLY A 986 24.05 55.24 8.62
N ARG A 987 23.10 54.63 7.92
CA ARG A 987 21.71 55.08 7.81
C ARG A 987 20.92 53.91 7.24
N ARG A 988 19.96 53.42 8.01
CA ARG A 988 19.04 52.34 7.65
C ARG A 988 18.29 52.72 6.36
N THR A 989 18.33 51.88 5.34
CA THR A 989 17.31 51.86 4.29
C THR A 989 16.63 50.51 4.39
N TRP A 990 15.42 50.51 4.93
CA TRP A 990 14.53 49.35 4.95
C TRP A 990 13.76 49.35 3.64
N VAL A 991 13.77 48.24 2.91
CA VAL A 991 12.85 48.07 1.78
C VAL A 991 11.50 47.65 2.37
N THR A 992 10.69 48.63 2.72
CA THR A 992 9.29 48.41 3.12
C THR A 992 8.46 47.95 1.92
N GLY A 993 7.38 47.19 2.14
CA GLY A 993 6.49 46.66 1.08
C GLY A 993 6.03 47.67 0.02
N ALA A 994 5.97 48.97 0.34
CA ALA A 994 5.68 50.04 -0.61
C ALA A 994 6.70 50.19 -1.76
N ALA A 995 7.97 49.84 -1.53
CA ALA A 995 9.03 49.90 -2.56
C ALA A 995 8.97 48.69 -3.53
N LEU A 996 8.41 47.56 -3.09
CA LEU A 996 8.16 46.39 -3.93
C LEU A 996 6.97 46.64 -4.87
N GLU A 997 5.93 47.31 -4.37
CA GLU A 997 4.78 47.75 -5.19
C GLU A 997 5.19 48.76 -6.27
N GLU A 998 6.10 49.70 -5.97
CA GLU A 998 6.61 50.68 -6.94
C GLU A 998 7.50 50.03 -8.02
N HIS A 999 8.24 48.95 -7.66
CA HIS A 999 9.10 48.20 -8.58
C HIS A 999 8.30 47.26 -9.51
N LEU A 1000 7.23 46.64 -9.00
CA LEU A 1000 6.29 45.83 -9.78
C LEU A 1000 5.39 46.68 -10.70
N ALA A 1001 5.26 47.98 -10.42
CA ALA A 1001 4.55 48.95 -11.27
C ALA A 1001 5.42 49.55 -12.39
N ALA A 1002 6.71 49.20 -12.48
CA ALA A 1002 7.61 49.69 -13.51
C ALA A 1002 7.30 49.07 -14.90
N PRO A 1003 7.42 49.84 -16.02
CA PRO A 1003 7.09 49.33 -17.34
C PRO A 1003 8.04 48.19 -17.75
N GLY A 1004 7.50 46.97 -17.92
CA GLY A 1004 8.27 45.80 -18.36
C GLY A 1004 8.01 44.52 -17.56
N PHE A 1005 7.35 44.61 -16.40
CA PHE A 1005 6.90 43.45 -15.62
C PHE A 1005 5.40 43.19 -15.83
N PRO A 1006 4.95 41.95 -16.07
CA PRO A 1006 3.54 41.63 -16.03
C PRO A 1006 3.03 41.74 -14.58
N ALA A 1007 1.92 42.45 -14.38
CA ALA A 1007 1.29 42.55 -13.06
C ALA A 1007 0.92 41.13 -12.54
N PRO A 1008 1.29 40.76 -11.31
CA PRO A 1008 0.88 39.48 -10.73
C PRO A 1008 -0.65 39.43 -10.66
N THR A 1009 -1.25 38.35 -11.17
CA THR A 1009 -2.71 38.16 -11.18
C THR A 1009 -3.27 37.58 -9.88
N GLY A 1010 -2.55 37.75 -8.76
CA GLY A 1010 -2.97 37.31 -7.43
C GLY A 1010 -2.42 38.21 -6.33
N ASP A 1011 -3.18 38.32 -5.24
CA ASP A 1011 -2.77 39.09 -4.04
C ASP A 1011 -1.50 38.48 -3.44
N VAL A 1012 -0.41 39.25 -3.41
CA VAL A 1012 0.79 38.89 -2.64
C VAL A 1012 0.49 39.13 -1.17
N VAL A 1013 0.28 38.07 -0.39
CA VAL A 1013 0.03 38.16 1.05
C VAL A 1013 1.36 37.99 1.79
N ILE A 1014 1.90 39.08 2.33
CA ILE A 1014 3.04 39.04 3.23
C ILE A 1014 2.51 38.79 4.65
N ASP A 1015 2.53 37.53 5.10
CA ASP A 1015 2.12 37.16 6.45
C ASP A 1015 3.26 37.46 7.45
N ARG A 1016 3.09 38.54 8.22
CA ARG A 1016 4.03 38.95 9.28
C ARG A 1016 3.84 38.19 10.60
N ASP A 1017 2.71 37.49 10.77
CA ASP A 1017 2.37 36.78 12.00
C ASP A 1017 2.97 35.37 12.05
N LEU A 1018 3.34 34.79 10.89
CA LEU A 1018 4.06 33.51 10.83
C LEU A 1018 5.43 33.59 11.53
N LEU A 1019 6.12 34.73 11.45
CA LEU A 1019 7.37 35.01 12.19
C LEU A 1019 7.19 34.97 13.71
N ALA A 1020 6.02 35.38 14.21
CA ALA A 1020 5.69 35.38 15.62
C ALA A 1020 5.35 33.97 16.16
N LYS A 1021 5.06 33.00 15.28
CA LYS A 1021 4.80 31.59 15.65
C LYS A 1021 6.04 30.70 15.55
N VAL A 1022 7.02 31.08 14.72
CA VAL A 1022 8.36 30.44 14.68
C VAL A 1022 9.21 30.82 15.90
N THR A 1023 8.81 31.85 16.66
CA THR A 1023 9.39 32.13 17.98
C THR A 1023 8.90 31.10 18.99
N LEU A 1024 9.62 29.97 19.05
CA LEU A 1024 9.46 28.90 20.02
C LEU A 1024 9.20 29.44 21.42
N SER A 1025 8.05 29.09 21.98
CA SER A 1025 7.69 29.33 23.37
C SER A 1025 8.67 28.59 24.28
N GLY A 1026 9.47 29.34 25.04
CA GLY A 1026 9.99 28.94 26.35
C GLY A 1026 11.05 27.83 26.39
N GLN A 1027 12.29 28.23 26.69
CA GLN A 1027 13.38 27.41 27.25
C GLN A 1027 14.08 26.37 26.34
N HIS A 1028 14.15 26.59 25.02
CA HIS A 1028 15.09 25.86 24.15
C HIS A 1028 16.38 26.69 23.92
N PRO A 1029 17.58 26.08 23.79
CA PRO A 1029 18.84 26.79 23.50
C PRO A 1029 18.85 27.56 22.16
N LEU A 1030 17.79 27.44 21.36
CA LEU A 1030 17.55 28.13 20.09
C LEU A 1030 17.24 29.63 20.25
N GLY A 1031 16.96 30.11 21.47
CA GLY A 1031 16.69 31.54 21.71
C GLY A 1031 17.82 32.46 21.28
N ASP A 1032 19.08 32.02 21.42
CA ASP A 1032 20.26 32.81 21.04
C ASP A 1032 20.58 32.71 19.54
N VAL A 1033 20.18 31.61 18.88
CA VAL A 1033 20.35 31.42 17.43
C VAL A 1033 19.33 32.27 16.65
N VAL A 1034 18.09 32.33 17.13
CA VAL A 1034 17.03 33.18 16.54
C VAL A 1034 17.28 34.67 16.82
N ALA A 1035 17.88 35.03 17.96
CA ALA A 1035 18.27 36.41 18.26
C ALA A 1035 19.42 36.93 17.37
N GLY A 1036 20.21 36.04 16.76
CA GLY A 1036 21.29 36.38 15.82
C GLY A 1036 20.85 36.51 14.35
N LEU A 1037 19.68 36.00 13.97
CA LEU A 1037 19.18 35.90 12.59
C LEU A 1037 18.12 36.98 12.29
N GLY A 1038 18.41 38.26 12.59
CA GLY A 1038 17.46 39.38 12.50
C GLY A 1038 16.40 39.28 11.39
N GLU A 1039 15.12 39.42 11.76
CA GLU A 1039 13.91 39.48 10.90
C GLU A 1039 14.01 38.80 9.53
N ALA A 1040 14.20 37.48 9.49
CA ALA A 1040 14.12 36.69 8.25
C ALA A 1040 12.72 36.79 7.61
N LEU A 1041 12.61 37.49 6.48
CA LEU A 1041 11.35 37.74 5.78
C LEU A 1041 10.97 36.55 4.88
N VAL A 1042 9.91 35.82 5.23
CA VAL A 1042 9.30 34.81 4.35
C VAL A 1042 8.24 35.49 3.48
N ALA A 1043 8.43 35.54 2.17
CA ALA A 1043 7.39 35.98 1.25
C ALA A 1043 6.63 34.79 0.66
N LEU A 1044 5.30 34.84 0.77
CA LEU A 1044 4.38 33.94 0.07
C LEU A 1044 3.99 34.62 -1.24
N VAL A 1045 4.35 34.05 -2.39
CA VAL A 1045 3.89 34.54 -3.70
C VAL A 1045 3.00 33.48 -4.35
N PRO A 1046 1.72 33.80 -4.66
CA PRO A 1046 0.90 32.94 -5.49
C PRO A 1046 1.47 32.92 -6.91
N VAL A 1047 1.97 31.76 -7.35
CA VAL A 1047 2.41 31.57 -8.74
C VAL A 1047 1.19 31.20 -9.59
N SER A 1048 0.61 32.18 -10.29
CA SER A 1048 -0.28 31.89 -11.42
C SER A 1048 0.57 31.77 -12.69
N ARG A 1049 0.50 30.62 -13.38
CA ARG A 1049 0.96 30.54 -14.77
C ARG A 1049 -0.10 31.20 -15.64
N THR A 1050 0.04 32.50 -15.89
CA THR A 1050 -0.64 33.09 -17.04
C THR A 1050 0.02 32.49 -18.29
N VAL A 1051 -0.80 31.82 -19.10
CA VAL A 1051 -0.45 31.21 -20.37
C VAL A 1051 0.30 32.22 -21.25
N LEU A 1052 1.59 32.02 -21.45
CA LEU A 1052 2.28 32.59 -22.61
C LEU A 1052 2.03 31.62 -23.78
N ASN A 1053 0.99 31.94 -24.56
CA ASN A 1053 0.89 31.52 -25.96
C ASN A 1053 2.10 32.16 -26.69
N PRO A 1054 2.71 31.45 -27.65
CA PRO A 1054 4.17 31.26 -27.83
C PRO A 1054 5.07 32.49 -27.68
#